data_AF-A0A7C7Q0V3-F1
#
_entry.id   AF-A0A7C7Q0V3-F1
#
_cell.length_a   1.000
_cell.length_b   1.000
_cell.length_c   1.000
_cell.angle_alpha   90.00
_cell.angle_beta   90.00
_cell.angle_gamma   90.00
#
_symmetry.space_group_name_H-M   'P 1'
#
loop_
_entity.id
_entity.type
_entity.pdbx_description
1 polymer ?
#
loop_
_entity_poly.entity_id
_entity_poly.type
_entity_poly.pdbx_seq_one_letter_code
_entity_poly.pdbx_strand_id
1 'polypeptide(L)'
;MKADRREFLKKSAALTTASLVGINLKLDKALLTKANAQEWDEKENLVKIPEEVKNSPAYKKDEDGTIWVRGVCRFCGVGCKVWLGIKNGKPAIIRGEENSAINRGLLCMKGMLFYKLFRHPDRLTQPLYRKSKKEPFRPISWDQAFEIITDEIIKAIKKGKWSKSGWTSIAYYGSGQCLTEETYMFQKLFRCIGTNNIEGNPRLCMASAVGGYLTSFGADEPVGGYADIDKAETIFIIGSNTAEAHPIVYARIMKRKLNNPNDVMVINADPRISPTSRIADIHLQFKPGTDLALLNAIAHVIVYENLYNKEFIKKYVSFHAIKRGKPVKINFKEYKKFLKKYTPEYAARICGGNITPDIIRKIARRIATTKTVTMWTMGINQRTRGVWANNLIHNIHFLTGNICIDGADSLSLTGQPNACGGVREGGGLCHILPGHRKVANSKHRAELEKIWRVPRGTIPPKPGYHTVKMFSAISFTEEDKKRFGFKDPREKIRFIWINETSPLQSLPNLKRFVEGFAKDDVFVVVSDIFPTRTTELANLILPTAFHFEKTGVYGCTERRSQLTPVAIKAPEQAMPETWMIIKVATILAKKLEKESDPKLRKRAYPVYKAVKPFVKIANKDPWYELSKAIWNEYSQKVTKGRDCDLSGATYEVLLERPDGVQWPAPTVEIAKKGGTLRRFVVGKDPIATELARKYPNKFKDRKIIVYGFHKDYKFWIWPRPYKGPAVTPDAEYPFYLSTGRH
;
A
#
# COMPACT_ATOMS: atom_id res chain seq x y z
N MET A 1 -38.61 8.13 28.74
CA MET A 1 -37.71 7.66 29.82
C MET A 1 -36.44 8.50 29.81
N LYS A 2 -36.29 9.41 30.79
CA LYS A 2 -35.08 10.24 30.95
C LYS A 2 -34.01 9.37 31.60
N ALA A 3 -33.09 8.81 30.81
CA ALA A 3 -31.90 8.17 31.36
C ALA A 3 -30.99 9.26 31.93
N ASP A 4 -30.68 9.17 33.22
CA ASP A 4 -29.84 10.13 33.93
C ASP A 4 -28.46 10.22 33.27
N ARG A 5 -28.08 11.43 32.85
CA ARG A 5 -26.79 11.74 32.23
C ARG A 5 -25.61 11.32 33.13
N ARG A 6 -25.80 11.30 34.45
CA ARG A 6 -24.84 10.75 35.42
C ARG A 6 -24.73 9.22 35.34
N GLU A 7 -25.83 8.52 35.08
CA GLU A 7 -25.83 7.06 34.92
C GLU A 7 -25.20 6.64 33.59
N PHE A 8 -25.44 7.40 32.50
CA PHE A 8 -24.74 7.22 31.22
C PHE A 8 -23.25 7.51 31.34
N LEU A 9 -22.86 8.60 32.02
CA LEU A 9 -21.45 8.92 32.27
C LEU A 9 -20.78 7.92 33.21
N LYS A 10 -21.47 7.40 34.23
CA LYS A 10 -20.96 6.33 35.11
C LYS A 10 -20.84 5.01 34.36
N LYS A 11 -21.81 4.62 33.53
CA LYS A 11 -21.72 3.41 32.68
C LYS A 11 -20.67 3.56 31.60
N SER A 12 -20.53 4.74 30.99
CA SER A 12 -19.51 5.01 29.96
C SER A 12 -18.11 5.10 30.58
N ALA A 13 -17.96 5.75 31.73
CA ALA A 13 -16.70 5.76 32.49
C ALA A 13 -16.35 4.36 33.01
N ALA A 14 -17.32 3.57 33.50
CA ALA A 14 -17.14 2.19 33.93
C ALA A 14 -16.87 1.24 32.76
N LEU A 15 -17.42 1.48 31.56
CA LEU A 15 -17.06 0.76 30.33
C LEU A 15 -15.66 1.15 29.83
N THR A 16 -15.28 2.41 30.01
CA THR A 16 -13.96 2.93 29.65
C THR A 16 -12.91 2.40 30.63
N THR A 17 -13.18 2.39 31.94
CA THR A 17 -12.31 1.77 32.96
C THR A 17 -12.33 0.25 32.89
N ALA A 18 -13.46 -0.43 32.68
CA ALA A 18 -13.45 -1.89 32.48
C ALA A 18 -12.73 -2.32 31.19
N SER A 19 -12.68 -1.47 30.16
CA SER A 19 -11.88 -1.72 28.94
C SER A 19 -10.40 -1.34 29.06
N LEU A 20 -10.03 -0.49 30.04
CA LEU A 20 -8.66 0.02 30.24
C LEU A 20 -7.96 -0.50 31.51
N VAL A 21 -8.68 -1.10 32.46
CA VAL A 21 -8.17 -1.47 33.80
C VAL A 21 -7.87 -2.98 33.94
N GLY A 22 -8.26 -3.82 32.98
CA GLY A 22 -8.05 -5.28 33.09
C GLY A 22 -6.76 -5.84 32.48
N ILE A 23 -6.03 -5.07 31.68
CA ILE A 23 -4.90 -5.58 30.89
C ILE A 23 -3.75 -4.56 30.96
N ASN A 24 -3.12 -4.47 32.12
CA ASN A 24 -1.85 -3.75 32.28
C ASN A 24 -0.71 -4.64 31.73
N LEU A 25 -0.76 -4.95 30.43
CA LEU A 25 0.26 -5.73 29.70
C LEU A 25 1.37 -4.81 29.16
N LYS A 26 1.83 -3.86 29.99
CA LYS A 26 3.08 -3.17 29.65
C LYS A 26 4.16 -4.24 29.62
N LEU A 27 4.84 -4.36 28.47
CA LEU A 27 6.14 -5.01 28.42
C LEU A 27 6.95 -4.41 29.57
N ASP A 28 7.39 -5.26 30.49
CA ASP A 28 8.17 -4.81 31.63
C ASP A 28 9.29 -3.92 31.10
N LYS A 29 9.40 -2.70 31.62
CA LYS A 29 10.47 -1.80 31.20
C LYS A 29 11.80 -2.53 31.33
N ALA A 30 12.02 -3.34 32.37
CA ALA A 30 13.24 -4.13 32.53
C ALA A 30 13.54 -5.11 31.37
N LEU A 31 12.52 -5.61 30.65
CA LEU A 31 12.69 -6.43 29.44
C LEU A 31 13.08 -5.59 28.21
N LEU A 32 12.76 -4.30 28.21
CA LEU A 32 13.16 -3.31 27.19
C LEU A 32 14.46 -2.58 27.60
N THR A 33 14.72 -2.42 28.90
CA THR A 33 15.75 -1.56 29.51
C THR A 33 16.92 -2.35 30.11
N LYS A 34 17.14 -3.60 29.74
CA LYS A 34 18.51 -4.17 29.87
C LYS A 34 19.52 -3.45 28.95
N ALA A 35 19.04 -2.67 28.00
CA ALA A 35 19.75 -1.51 27.45
C ALA A 35 19.40 -0.27 28.29
N ASN A 36 20.01 -0.15 29.48
CA ASN A 36 20.13 1.18 30.10
C ASN A 36 20.79 2.12 29.11
N ALA A 37 20.59 3.43 29.30
CA ALA A 37 21.26 4.51 28.58
C ALA A 37 22.79 4.36 28.60
N GLN A 38 23.32 3.41 27.83
CA GLN A 38 24.71 3.38 27.44
C GLN A 38 24.84 4.58 26.53
N GLU A 39 25.47 5.63 27.06
CA GLU A 39 26.35 6.46 26.26
C GLU A 39 26.99 5.56 25.21
N TRP A 40 26.86 5.96 23.95
CA TRP A 40 27.29 5.13 22.83
C TRP A 40 28.67 4.56 23.13
N ASP A 41 28.83 3.23 23.14
CA ASP A 41 30.17 2.64 23.25
C ASP A 41 31.02 3.27 22.15
N GLU A 42 32.00 4.10 22.53
CA GLU A 42 32.81 4.88 21.60
C GLU A 42 33.55 3.99 20.60
N LYS A 43 33.75 2.71 20.96
CA LYS A 43 34.41 1.69 20.13
C LYS A 43 33.44 0.93 19.21
N GLU A 44 32.12 1.11 19.33
CA GLU A 44 31.13 0.41 18.51
C GLU A 44 31.16 0.89 17.05
N ASN A 45 31.56 -0.01 16.15
CA ASN A 45 31.45 0.20 14.70
C ASN A 45 30.28 -0.59 14.11
N LEU A 46 29.24 0.15 13.70
CA LEU A 46 28.01 -0.40 13.13
C LEU A 46 28.06 -0.58 11.63
N VAL A 47 29.09 -0.09 10.94
CA VAL A 47 29.18 -0.14 9.47
C VAL A 47 29.05 -1.57 8.97
N LYS A 48 28.13 -1.77 8.04
CA LYS A 48 27.89 -3.04 7.34
C LYS A 48 27.42 -2.75 5.92
N ILE A 49 28.38 -2.55 5.03
CA ILE A 49 28.14 -2.16 3.65
C ILE A 49 28.71 -3.24 2.72
N PRO A 50 27.87 -3.87 1.86
CA PRO A 50 28.32 -4.85 0.87
C PRO A 50 29.29 -4.24 -0.15
N GLU A 51 30.20 -5.07 -0.66
CA GLU A 51 31.24 -4.60 -1.59
C GLU A 51 30.66 -4.06 -2.91
N GLU A 52 29.60 -4.69 -3.43
CA GLU A 52 28.87 -4.19 -4.61
C GLU A 52 28.32 -2.77 -4.39
N VAL A 53 27.88 -2.45 -3.17
CA VAL A 53 27.35 -1.13 -2.83
C VAL A 53 28.49 -0.11 -2.78
N LYS A 54 29.63 -0.46 -2.17
CA LYS A 54 30.83 0.40 -2.12
C LYS A 54 31.35 0.76 -3.51
N ASN A 55 31.28 -0.19 -4.43
CA ASN A 55 31.72 -0.03 -5.83
C ASN A 55 30.66 0.65 -6.73
N SER A 56 29.59 1.19 -6.15
CA SER A 56 28.50 1.83 -6.88
C SER A 56 28.37 3.32 -6.56
N PRO A 57 27.67 4.10 -7.41
CA PRO A 57 27.34 5.50 -7.11
C PRO A 57 26.42 5.70 -5.89
N ALA A 58 25.93 4.63 -5.25
CA ALA A 58 25.15 4.67 -4.02
C ALA A 58 26.00 4.71 -2.75
N TYR A 59 27.34 4.72 -2.87
CA TYR A 59 28.29 4.86 -1.78
C TYR A 59 29.21 6.05 -2.03
N LYS A 60 29.50 6.83 -0.99
CA LYS A 60 30.53 7.88 -0.99
C LYS A 60 31.22 7.94 0.36
N LYS A 61 32.44 8.45 0.41
CA LYS A 61 33.15 8.76 1.65
C LYS A 61 33.74 10.16 1.53
N ASP A 62 33.39 11.03 2.46
CA ASP A 62 33.90 12.40 2.52
C ASP A 62 35.29 12.43 3.17
N GLU A 63 36.03 13.53 3.00
CA GLU A 63 37.38 13.72 3.57
C GLU A 63 37.39 13.64 5.10
N ASP A 64 36.31 14.10 5.76
CA ASP A 64 36.15 14.04 7.21
C ASP A 64 35.86 12.61 7.74
N GLY A 65 35.88 11.61 6.85
CA GLY A 65 35.64 10.21 7.16
C GLY A 65 34.17 9.81 7.17
N THR A 66 33.23 10.72 6.94
CA THR A 66 31.79 10.40 6.88
C THR A 66 31.49 9.49 5.69
N ILE A 67 30.89 8.33 5.97
CA ILE A 67 30.43 7.38 4.96
C ILE A 67 28.97 7.67 4.62
N TRP A 68 28.65 7.74 3.33
CA TRP A 68 27.30 7.98 2.84
C TRP A 68 26.78 6.78 2.06
N VAL A 69 25.59 6.30 2.42
CA VAL A 69 24.90 5.23 1.69
C VAL A 69 23.52 5.69 1.25
N ARG A 70 23.23 5.56 -0.04
CA ARG A 70 21.96 6.00 -0.64
C ARG A 70 20.86 4.97 -0.42
N GLY A 71 19.69 5.43 0.01
CA GLY A 71 18.49 4.63 0.22
C GLY A 71 17.21 5.40 -0.10
N VAL A 72 16.14 5.09 0.62
CA VAL A 72 14.80 5.66 0.43
C VAL A 72 14.23 6.05 1.79
N CYS A 73 13.45 7.13 1.89
CA CYS A 73 12.80 7.51 3.13
C CYS A 73 11.79 6.44 3.61
N ARG A 74 11.76 6.19 4.92
CA ARG A 74 10.90 5.17 5.55
C ARG A 74 9.39 5.48 5.58
N PHE A 75 8.96 6.74 5.39
CA PHE A 75 7.59 7.15 5.76
C PHE A 75 6.58 7.13 4.61
N CYS A 76 6.20 8.30 4.09
CA CYS A 76 5.06 8.42 3.19
C CYS A 76 5.37 7.86 1.80
N GLY A 77 4.32 7.55 1.03
CA GLY A 77 4.40 7.07 -0.35
C GLY A 77 4.95 8.06 -1.37
N VAL A 78 5.54 9.18 -0.93
CA VAL A 78 6.33 10.04 -1.82
C VAL A 78 7.54 9.29 -2.35
N GLY A 79 8.24 8.54 -1.49
CA GLY A 79 9.46 7.80 -1.87
C GLY A 79 10.68 8.71 -2.06
N CYS A 80 10.90 9.67 -1.14
CA CYS A 80 12.08 10.54 -1.21
C CYS A 80 13.37 9.73 -1.15
N LYS A 81 14.33 10.03 -2.01
CA LYS A 81 15.67 9.42 -1.99
C LYS A 81 16.54 10.14 -0.98
N VAL A 82 17.25 9.35 -0.18
CA VAL A 82 18.02 9.82 0.97
C VAL A 82 19.45 9.28 0.94
N TRP A 83 20.35 9.97 1.61
CA TRP A 83 21.68 9.52 1.98
C TRP A 83 21.74 9.37 3.50
N LEU A 84 22.07 8.17 3.99
CA LEU A 84 22.42 7.96 5.39
C LEU A 84 23.91 8.25 5.58
N GLY A 85 24.22 9.24 6.40
CA GLY A 85 25.58 9.59 6.82
C GLY A 85 25.94 8.82 8.08
N ILE A 86 27.07 8.12 8.03
CA ILE A 86 27.65 7.34 9.11
C ILE A 86 28.98 7.98 9.49
N LYS A 87 29.08 8.48 10.71
CA LYS A 87 30.27 9.14 11.26
C LYS A 87 30.75 8.36 12.48
N ASN A 88 32.06 8.13 12.60
CA ASN A 88 32.66 7.33 13.68
C ASN A 88 31.95 5.97 13.85
N GLY A 89 31.66 5.31 12.73
CA GLY A 89 31.00 4.01 12.71
C GLY A 89 29.49 4.01 13.00
N LYS A 90 28.85 5.17 13.19
CA LYS A 90 27.47 5.31 13.71
C LYS A 90 26.57 6.19 12.84
N PRO A 91 25.27 5.88 12.69
CA PRO A 91 24.30 6.76 12.03
C PRO A 91 24.27 8.15 12.67
N ALA A 92 24.55 9.19 11.89
CA ALA A 92 24.68 10.56 12.41
C ALA A 92 23.70 11.54 11.76
N ILE A 93 23.43 11.39 10.46
CA ILE A 93 22.64 12.36 9.71
C ILE A 93 21.95 11.71 8.51
N ILE A 94 20.85 12.32 8.06
CA ILE A 94 20.22 12.02 6.79
C ILE A 94 20.07 13.31 5.98
N ARG A 95 20.45 13.25 4.70
CA ARG A 95 20.17 14.30 3.70
C ARG A 95 19.43 13.74 2.49
N GLY A 96 18.78 14.61 1.71
CA GLY A 96 18.13 14.19 0.48
C GLY A 96 19.13 13.96 -0.66
N GLU A 97 18.78 13.10 -1.62
CA GLU A 97 19.51 12.97 -2.89
C GLU A 97 19.16 14.14 -3.81
N GLU A 98 20.14 15.01 -4.07
CA GLU A 98 20.02 16.22 -4.89
C GLU A 98 19.62 15.89 -6.33
N ASN A 99 20.16 14.80 -6.88
CA ASN A 99 19.89 14.37 -8.25
C ASN A 99 18.55 13.63 -8.40
N SER A 100 17.74 13.52 -7.33
CA SER A 100 16.45 12.85 -7.44
C SER A 100 15.39 13.76 -8.06
N ALA A 101 14.76 13.30 -9.12
CA ALA A 101 13.56 13.87 -9.73
C ALA A 101 12.33 13.86 -8.81
N ILE A 102 12.35 13.10 -7.71
CA ILE A 102 11.27 13.07 -6.70
C ILE A 102 11.42 14.25 -5.75
N ASN A 103 12.53 14.31 -5.01
CA ASN A 103 12.69 15.23 -3.88
C ASN A 103 13.77 16.30 -4.06
N ARG A 104 14.65 16.23 -5.08
CA ARG A 104 15.63 17.28 -5.41
C ARG A 104 16.43 17.77 -4.20
N GLY A 105 16.95 16.83 -3.40
CA GLY A 105 17.69 17.14 -2.16
C GLY A 105 16.83 17.47 -0.94
N LEU A 106 15.54 17.79 -1.11
CA LEU A 106 14.66 18.17 -0.02
C LEU A 106 14.19 16.96 0.79
N LEU A 107 14.03 17.15 2.09
CA LEU A 107 13.35 16.23 3.00
C LEU A 107 12.45 17.01 3.96
N CYS A 108 11.37 16.37 4.41
CA CYS A 108 10.59 16.90 5.53
C CYS A 108 11.24 16.51 6.86
N MET A 109 10.80 17.13 7.95
CA MET A 109 11.32 16.87 9.30
C MET A 109 11.33 15.39 9.68
N LYS A 110 10.27 14.65 9.33
CA LYS A 110 10.21 13.19 9.55
C LYS A 110 11.37 12.49 8.85
N GLY A 111 11.58 12.80 7.57
CA GLY A 111 12.63 12.20 6.75
C GLY A 111 14.06 12.49 7.23
N MET A 112 14.30 13.69 7.78
CA MET A 112 15.62 14.08 8.29
C MET A 112 15.99 13.41 9.62
N LEU A 113 14.99 13.02 10.43
CA LEU A 113 15.22 12.60 11.82
C LEU A 113 15.08 11.10 12.07
N PHE A 114 14.68 10.28 11.09
CA PHE A 114 14.42 8.86 11.37
C PHE A 114 15.66 8.02 11.66
N TYR A 115 16.87 8.51 11.37
CA TYR A 115 18.10 7.79 11.76
C TYR A 115 18.17 7.61 13.28
N LYS A 116 17.54 8.50 14.06
CA LYS A 116 17.45 8.39 15.52
C LYS A 116 16.70 7.14 15.97
N LEU A 117 15.91 6.50 15.11
CA LEU A 117 15.18 5.27 15.42
C LEU A 117 16.07 4.02 15.44
N PHE A 118 17.24 4.03 14.78
CA PHE A 118 18.12 2.85 14.69
C PHE A 118 18.60 2.38 16.06
N ARG A 119 18.83 3.30 17.00
CA ARG A 119 19.32 3.02 18.35
C ARG A 119 18.42 3.59 19.45
N HIS A 120 17.13 3.72 19.14
CA HIS A 120 16.17 4.10 20.17
C HIS A 120 16.10 3.01 21.26
N PRO A 121 16.08 3.35 22.56
CA PRO A 121 16.12 2.36 23.65
C PRO A 121 14.92 1.40 23.63
N ASP A 122 13.76 1.84 23.14
CA ASP A 122 12.57 0.97 23.05
C ASP A 122 12.63 -0.09 21.93
N ARG A 123 13.74 -0.22 21.19
CA ARG A 123 13.85 -1.22 20.12
C ARG A 123 13.65 -2.62 20.69
N LEU A 124 12.92 -3.46 19.95
CA LEU A 124 12.86 -4.89 20.24
C LEU A 124 14.17 -5.54 19.80
N THR A 125 14.83 -6.27 20.70
CA THR A 125 16.19 -6.79 20.49
C THR A 125 16.30 -8.32 20.54
N GLN A 126 15.33 -9.01 21.14
CA GLN A 126 15.30 -10.48 21.24
C GLN A 126 13.87 -11.03 21.12
N PRO A 127 13.67 -12.30 20.69
CA PRO A 127 12.36 -12.91 20.66
C PRO A 127 11.72 -13.01 22.05
N LEU A 128 10.45 -12.62 22.17
CA LEU A 128 9.70 -12.68 23.43
C LEU A 128 8.47 -13.57 23.27
N TYR A 129 8.28 -14.51 24.18
CA TYR A 129 7.21 -15.48 24.14
C TYR A 129 6.41 -15.54 25.45
N ARG A 130 5.11 -15.82 25.33
CA ARG A 130 4.23 -16.23 26.42
C ARG A 130 3.17 -17.18 25.88
N LYS A 131 2.70 -18.12 26.71
CA LYS A 131 1.74 -19.13 26.28
C LYS A 131 0.33 -18.56 26.28
N SER A 132 -0.08 -17.94 27.39
CA SER A 132 -1.36 -17.22 27.52
C SER A 132 -1.17 -15.70 27.45
N LYS A 133 -2.18 -14.96 26.99
CA LYS A 133 -2.19 -13.48 27.01
C LYS A 133 -2.13 -12.90 28.43
N LYS A 134 -2.43 -13.71 29.45
CA LYS A 134 -2.40 -13.32 30.87
C LYS A 134 -1.03 -13.51 31.52
N GLU A 135 -0.15 -14.26 30.88
CA GLU A 135 1.21 -14.52 31.39
C GLU A 135 2.17 -13.39 30.98
N PRO A 136 3.23 -13.14 31.78
CA PRO A 136 4.30 -12.24 31.38
C PRO A 136 5.10 -12.81 30.19
N PHE A 137 5.71 -11.93 29.40
CA PHE A 137 6.65 -12.34 28.36
C PHE A 137 7.96 -12.83 28.98
N ARG A 138 8.55 -13.85 28.36
CA ARG A 138 9.93 -14.29 28.62
C ARG A 138 10.77 -14.28 27.34
N PRO A 139 12.05 -13.92 27.42
CA PRO A 139 12.98 -14.10 26.31
C PRO A 139 13.13 -15.57 25.93
N ILE A 140 13.25 -15.85 24.64
CA ILE A 140 13.52 -17.20 24.10
C ILE A 140 14.53 -17.13 22.96
N SER A 141 15.13 -18.26 22.59
CA SER A 141 15.99 -18.32 21.41
C SER A 141 15.20 -18.29 20.10
N TRP A 142 15.87 -17.92 19.01
CA TRP A 142 15.29 -18.00 17.66
C TRP A 142 14.84 -19.41 17.28
N ASP A 143 15.59 -20.44 17.65
CA ASP A 143 15.24 -21.83 17.36
C ASP A 143 13.94 -22.23 18.07
N GLN A 144 13.80 -21.87 19.36
CA GLN A 144 12.55 -22.06 20.09
C GLN A 144 11.39 -21.31 19.44
N ALA A 145 11.61 -20.06 18.99
CA ALA A 145 10.59 -19.27 18.32
C ALA A 145 10.09 -19.95 17.03
N PHE A 146 11.00 -20.50 16.20
CA PHE A 146 10.60 -21.21 14.98
C PHE A 146 9.87 -22.52 15.25
N GLU A 147 10.32 -23.28 16.25
CA GLU A 147 9.61 -24.50 16.68
C GLU A 147 8.17 -24.18 17.08
N ILE A 148 7.97 -23.17 17.94
CA ILE A 148 6.65 -22.71 18.39
C ILE A 148 5.77 -22.25 17.23
N ILE A 149 6.31 -21.43 16.31
CA ILE A 149 5.54 -20.94 15.14
C ILE A 149 5.04 -22.11 14.31
N THR A 150 5.92 -23.07 14.00
CA THR A 150 5.57 -24.20 13.14
C THR A 150 4.56 -25.14 13.80
N ASP A 151 4.67 -25.37 15.11
CA ASP A 151 3.70 -26.16 15.88
C ASP A 151 2.32 -25.50 15.92
N GLU A 152 2.26 -24.19 16.18
CA GLU A 152 0.99 -23.47 16.24
C GLU A 152 0.32 -23.32 14.87
N ILE A 153 1.09 -23.25 13.77
CA ILE A 153 0.54 -23.35 12.40
C ILE A 153 -0.13 -24.71 12.19
N ILE A 154 0.56 -25.81 12.50
CA ILE A 154 0.03 -27.17 12.33
C ILE A 154 -1.22 -27.38 13.19
N LYS A 155 -1.16 -26.96 14.47
CA LYS A 155 -2.28 -27.03 15.41
C LYS A 155 -3.47 -26.20 14.94
N ALA A 156 -3.25 -24.99 14.43
CA ALA A 156 -4.31 -24.18 13.85
C ALA A 156 -4.95 -24.85 12.62
N ILE A 157 -4.14 -25.44 11.73
CA ILE A 157 -4.62 -26.18 10.55
C ILE A 157 -5.49 -27.36 10.97
N LYS A 158 -5.04 -28.18 11.93
CA LYS A 158 -5.79 -29.33 12.47
C LYS A 158 -7.15 -28.95 13.05
N LYS A 159 -7.25 -27.76 13.67
CA LYS A 159 -8.50 -27.21 14.21
C LYS A 159 -9.35 -26.45 13.18
N GLY A 160 -8.84 -26.24 11.98
CA GLY A 160 -9.51 -25.51 10.91
C GLY A 160 -10.19 -26.44 9.91
N LYS A 161 -10.75 -25.83 8.85
CA LYS A 161 -11.23 -26.58 7.69
C LYS A 161 -10.56 -26.16 6.40
N TRP A 162 -10.41 -27.12 5.49
CA TRP A 162 -10.05 -26.86 4.10
C TRP A 162 -11.26 -26.29 3.34
N SER A 163 -11.05 -25.21 2.61
CA SER A 163 -12.08 -24.59 1.75
C SER A 163 -11.52 -24.30 0.35
N LYS A 164 -12.34 -23.76 -0.56
CA LYS A 164 -11.86 -23.30 -1.87
C LYS A 164 -10.86 -22.13 -1.77
N SER A 165 -10.78 -21.45 -0.64
CA SER A 165 -9.74 -20.44 -0.35
C SER A 165 -8.56 -21.00 0.45
N GLY A 166 -8.55 -22.31 0.71
CA GLY A 166 -7.51 -22.99 1.47
C GLY A 166 -7.87 -23.19 2.94
N TRP A 167 -6.85 -23.40 3.78
CA TRP A 167 -6.98 -23.47 5.24
C TRP A 167 -7.54 -22.16 5.79
N THR A 168 -8.68 -22.25 6.45
CA THR A 168 -9.42 -21.09 6.98
C THR A 168 -8.85 -20.55 8.29
N SER A 169 -8.13 -21.39 9.05
CA SER A 169 -7.69 -21.12 10.41
C SER A 169 -6.34 -20.42 10.55
N ILE A 170 -5.60 -20.22 9.45
CA ILE A 170 -4.30 -19.53 9.44
C ILE A 170 -4.37 -18.27 8.59
N ALA A 171 -3.63 -17.23 8.97
CA ALA A 171 -3.58 -15.96 8.23
C ALA A 171 -2.24 -15.24 8.34
N TYR A 172 -1.96 -14.41 7.32
CA TYR A 172 -0.90 -13.42 7.31
C TYR A 172 -1.49 -12.02 7.11
N TYR A 173 -1.06 -11.07 7.94
CA TYR A 173 -1.46 -9.67 7.86
C TYR A 173 -0.22 -8.76 7.83
N GLY A 174 0.16 -8.34 6.64
CA GLY A 174 1.32 -7.50 6.38
C GLY A 174 0.99 -6.02 6.20
N SER A 175 1.90 -5.32 5.55
CA SER A 175 1.91 -3.86 5.53
C SER A 175 2.42 -3.30 4.21
N GLY A 176 1.91 -2.14 3.79
CA GLY A 176 2.54 -1.33 2.74
C GLY A 176 3.86 -0.68 3.17
N GLN A 177 4.40 -1.05 4.34
CA GLN A 177 5.71 -0.64 4.84
C GLN A 177 6.76 -1.76 4.71
N CYS A 178 6.32 -3.01 4.57
CA CYS A 178 7.23 -4.11 4.29
C CYS A 178 7.99 -3.89 2.99
N LEU A 179 9.22 -4.38 2.93
CA LEU A 179 9.98 -4.46 1.69
C LEU A 179 9.23 -5.35 0.68
N THR A 180 9.49 -5.13 -0.60
CA THR A 180 8.81 -5.88 -1.67
C THR A 180 9.14 -7.37 -1.57
N GLU A 181 10.39 -7.68 -1.27
CA GLU A 181 10.93 -9.02 -1.05
C GLU A 181 10.22 -9.73 0.11
N GLU A 182 9.94 -9.01 1.21
CA GLU A 182 9.23 -9.56 2.37
C GLU A 182 7.79 -9.90 2.02
N THR A 183 7.05 -8.95 1.44
CA THR A 183 5.65 -9.21 1.06
C THR A 183 5.57 -10.37 0.08
N TYR A 184 6.47 -10.40 -0.91
CA TYR A 184 6.55 -11.47 -1.89
C TYR A 184 6.78 -12.84 -1.26
N MET A 185 7.73 -12.95 -0.32
CA MET A 185 8.05 -14.23 0.34
C MET A 185 6.96 -14.70 1.28
N PHE A 186 6.38 -13.81 2.09
CA PHE A 186 5.27 -14.16 2.98
C PHE A 186 4.04 -14.63 2.20
N GLN A 187 3.61 -13.89 1.17
CA GLN A 187 2.46 -14.32 0.37
C GLN A 187 2.73 -15.63 -0.36
N LYS A 188 3.97 -15.84 -0.85
CA LYS A 188 4.38 -17.08 -1.54
C LYS A 188 4.27 -18.26 -0.59
N LEU A 189 4.85 -18.14 0.60
CA LEU A 189 4.86 -19.22 1.57
C LEU A 189 3.45 -19.57 2.08
N PHE A 190 2.65 -18.60 2.49
CA PHE A 190 1.30 -18.88 3.02
C PHE A 190 0.39 -19.57 1.97
N ARG A 191 0.55 -19.25 0.68
CA ARG A 191 -0.14 -19.96 -0.40
C ARG A 191 0.37 -21.38 -0.60
N CYS A 192 1.67 -21.62 -0.42
CA CYS A 192 2.26 -22.96 -0.46
C CYS A 192 1.84 -23.82 0.74
N ILE A 193 1.69 -23.24 1.94
CA ILE A 193 1.04 -23.88 3.10
C ILE A 193 -0.42 -24.22 2.77
N GLY A 194 -1.05 -23.44 1.89
CA GLY A 194 -2.36 -23.74 1.32
C GLY A 194 -3.45 -22.80 1.81
N THR A 195 -3.17 -21.52 2.05
CA THR A 195 -4.19 -20.51 2.35
C THR A 195 -4.07 -19.27 1.47
N ASN A 196 -5.21 -18.65 1.15
CA ASN A 196 -5.28 -17.32 0.54
C ASN A 196 -5.66 -16.22 1.56
N ASN A 197 -5.66 -16.53 2.86
CA ASN A 197 -5.86 -15.57 3.96
C ASN A 197 -4.60 -14.70 4.15
N ILE A 198 -4.31 -13.91 3.13
CA ILE A 198 -3.18 -12.98 3.04
C ILE A 198 -3.78 -11.61 2.84
N GLU A 199 -3.49 -10.68 3.73
CA GLU A 199 -3.92 -9.29 3.64
C GLU A 199 -2.84 -8.35 4.13
N GLY A 200 -3.08 -7.05 3.97
CA GLY A 200 -2.33 -6.04 4.68
C GLY A 200 -3.09 -4.74 4.83
N ASN A 201 -2.51 -3.83 5.60
CA ASN A 201 -3.09 -2.50 5.83
C ASN A 201 -3.33 -1.64 4.56
N PRO A 202 -2.78 -1.90 3.35
CA PRO A 202 -3.20 -1.14 2.17
C PRO A 202 -4.67 -1.35 1.80
N ARG A 203 -5.34 -2.39 2.32
CA ARG A 203 -6.80 -2.54 2.25
C ARG A 203 -7.54 -1.34 2.85
N LEU A 204 -7.01 -0.79 3.93
CA LEU A 204 -7.59 0.33 4.70
C LEU A 204 -7.28 1.69 4.06
N CYS A 205 -6.53 1.68 2.95
CA CYS A 205 -5.93 2.86 2.35
C CYS A 205 -6.20 2.90 0.83
N MET A 206 -5.52 2.07 0.05
CA MET A 206 -5.44 2.21 -1.41
C MET A 206 -6.45 1.37 -2.20
N ALA A 207 -7.17 0.44 -1.57
CA ALA A 207 -8.06 -0.49 -2.28
C ALA A 207 -9.12 0.19 -3.15
N SER A 208 -9.61 1.37 -2.74
CA SER A 208 -10.55 2.19 -3.53
C SER A 208 -9.91 2.76 -4.79
N ALA A 209 -8.67 3.25 -4.70
CA ALA A 209 -7.91 3.74 -5.85
C ALA A 209 -7.61 2.63 -6.84
N VAL A 210 -7.22 1.45 -6.35
CA VAL A 210 -7.05 0.24 -7.19
C VAL A 210 -8.33 -0.07 -7.96
N GLY A 211 -9.48 -0.10 -7.28
CA GLY A 211 -10.77 -0.32 -7.95
C GLY A 211 -11.10 0.76 -8.97
N GLY A 212 -10.77 2.03 -8.68
CA GLY A 212 -10.91 3.16 -9.59
C GLY A 212 -10.09 2.98 -10.87
N TYR A 213 -8.78 2.79 -10.73
CA TYR A 213 -7.87 2.59 -11.86
C TYR A 213 -8.24 1.34 -12.67
N LEU A 214 -8.45 0.19 -12.04
CA LEU A 214 -8.79 -1.05 -12.73
C LEU A 214 -10.08 -0.94 -13.56
N THR A 215 -11.07 -0.19 -13.09
CA THR A 215 -12.36 -0.05 -13.80
C THR A 215 -12.37 1.09 -14.81
N SER A 216 -11.49 2.08 -14.70
CA SER A 216 -11.39 3.23 -15.60
C SER A 216 -10.30 3.11 -16.66
N PHE A 217 -9.19 2.45 -16.33
CA PHE A 217 -7.99 2.29 -17.17
C PHE A 217 -7.71 0.84 -17.55
N GLY A 218 -8.39 -0.14 -16.94
CA GLY A 218 -8.12 -1.55 -17.18
C GLY A 218 -6.82 -2.08 -16.56
N ALA A 219 -6.03 -1.23 -15.93
CA ALA A 219 -4.81 -1.57 -15.20
C ALA A 219 -4.72 -0.70 -13.94
N ASP A 220 -4.00 -1.17 -12.92
CA ASP A 220 -3.78 -0.40 -11.69
C ASP A 220 -2.69 0.67 -11.90
N GLU A 221 -2.58 1.60 -10.94
CA GLU A 221 -1.54 2.62 -10.76
C GLU A 221 -1.61 3.84 -11.72
N PRO A 222 -1.00 4.98 -11.34
CA PRO A 222 -1.04 6.21 -12.15
C PRO A 222 -0.44 6.06 -13.55
N VAL A 223 -0.82 6.97 -14.45
CA VAL A 223 -0.33 7.01 -15.83
C VAL A 223 0.98 7.79 -15.94
N GLY A 224 1.07 8.91 -15.23
CA GLY A 224 2.22 9.80 -15.15
C GLY A 224 2.99 9.63 -13.84
N GLY A 225 3.44 10.77 -13.29
CA GLY A 225 4.20 10.85 -12.04
C GLY A 225 4.37 12.29 -11.55
N TYR A 226 5.24 12.53 -10.58
CA TYR A 226 5.39 13.85 -9.97
C TYR A 226 5.91 14.92 -10.96
N ALA A 227 6.58 14.50 -12.04
CA ALA A 227 7.03 15.38 -13.11
C ALA A 227 5.90 16.18 -13.76
N ASP A 228 4.65 15.71 -13.68
CA ASP A 228 3.49 16.45 -14.18
C ASP A 228 3.20 17.72 -13.40
N ILE A 229 3.53 17.76 -12.12
CA ILE A 229 3.31 18.94 -11.28
C ILE A 229 4.08 20.14 -11.83
N ASP A 230 5.28 19.93 -12.36
CA ASP A 230 6.14 21.01 -12.87
C ASP A 230 5.57 21.68 -14.13
N LYS A 231 4.67 21.01 -14.85
CA LYS A 231 4.08 21.47 -16.12
C LYS A 231 2.58 21.72 -16.04
N ALA A 232 1.98 21.53 -14.87
CA ALA A 232 0.55 21.72 -14.65
C ALA A 232 0.19 23.21 -14.68
N GLU A 233 -0.95 23.53 -15.28
CA GLU A 233 -1.57 24.86 -15.24
C GLU A 233 -2.72 24.88 -14.23
N THR A 234 -3.32 23.73 -13.95
CA THR A 234 -4.29 23.56 -12.88
C THR A 234 -3.89 22.37 -12.02
N ILE A 235 -3.85 22.59 -10.70
CA ILE A 235 -3.59 21.55 -9.71
C ILE A 235 -4.84 21.41 -8.86
N PHE A 236 -5.57 20.32 -9.06
CA PHE A 236 -6.81 20.03 -8.33
C PHE A 236 -6.55 19.01 -7.22
N ILE A 237 -6.49 19.48 -5.97
CA ILE A 237 -6.29 18.65 -4.79
C ILE A 237 -7.67 18.35 -4.21
N ILE A 238 -8.04 17.08 -4.08
CA ILE A 238 -9.35 16.69 -3.51
C ILE A 238 -9.21 15.60 -2.45
N GLY A 239 -9.75 15.84 -1.26
CA GLY A 239 -9.69 14.90 -0.13
C GLY A 239 -8.25 14.53 0.25
N SER A 240 -7.35 15.51 0.22
CA SER A 240 -5.92 15.36 0.52
C SER A 240 -5.36 16.56 1.27
N ASN A 241 -4.88 16.31 2.48
CA ASN A 241 -4.02 17.26 3.20
C ASN A 241 -2.56 17.03 2.81
N THR A 242 -2.21 17.42 1.58
CA THR A 242 -0.91 17.15 0.96
C THR A 242 0.25 17.78 1.74
N ALA A 243 0.03 18.93 2.40
CA ALA A 243 1.05 19.61 3.21
C ALA A 243 1.57 18.76 4.38
N GLU A 244 0.68 18.10 5.12
CA GLU A 244 1.06 17.28 6.29
C GLU A 244 1.37 15.82 5.90
N ALA A 245 0.62 15.27 4.92
CA ALA A 245 0.70 13.87 4.52
C ALA A 245 1.79 13.58 3.46
N HIS A 246 2.05 14.51 2.54
CA HIS A 246 3.01 14.37 1.45
C HIS A 246 3.85 15.66 1.26
N PRO A 247 4.63 16.09 2.28
CA PRO A 247 5.16 17.46 2.32
C PRO A 247 6.07 17.83 1.14
N ILE A 248 6.80 16.86 0.58
CA ILE A 248 7.68 17.10 -0.59
C ILE A 248 6.87 17.32 -1.87
N VAL A 249 5.76 16.62 -2.04
CA VAL A 249 4.83 16.89 -3.14
C VAL A 249 4.21 18.27 -2.97
N TYR A 250 3.82 18.64 -1.74
CA TYR A 250 3.31 19.96 -1.44
C TYR A 250 4.34 21.07 -1.72
N ALA A 251 5.60 20.89 -1.32
CA ALA A 251 6.70 21.81 -1.65
C ALA A 251 6.86 22.00 -3.17
N ARG A 252 6.70 20.93 -3.95
CA ARG A 252 6.74 21.01 -5.43
C ARG A 252 5.55 21.78 -6.00
N ILE A 253 4.34 21.59 -5.46
CA ILE A 253 3.14 22.36 -5.83
C ILE A 253 3.34 23.85 -5.50
N MET A 254 3.84 24.16 -4.30
CA MET A 254 4.17 25.52 -3.88
C MET A 254 5.14 26.17 -4.85
N LYS A 255 6.25 25.49 -5.16
CA LYS A 255 7.24 25.98 -6.14
C LYS A 255 6.60 26.26 -7.50
N ARG A 256 5.75 25.36 -8.01
CA ARG A 256 5.05 25.57 -9.29
C ARG A 256 4.16 26.82 -9.26
N LYS A 257 3.33 26.98 -8.21
CA LYS A 257 2.43 28.12 -8.05
C LYS A 257 3.18 29.44 -7.85
N LEU A 258 4.17 29.47 -6.95
CA LEU A 258 4.91 30.70 -6.63
C LEU A 258 5.77 31.18 -7.81
N ASN A 259 6.29 30.29 -8.64
CA ASN A 259 7.02 30.68 -9.84
C ASN A 259 6.10 31.15 -10.99
N ASN A 260 4.79 30.88 -10.91
CA ASN A 260 3.84 31.16 -11.99
C ASN A 260 2.48 31.60 -11.40
N PRO A 261 2.43 32.66 -10.57
CA PRO A 261 1.28 32.96 -9.73
C PRO A 261 0.02 33.31 -10.55
N ASN A 262 0.18 33.89 -11.74
CA ASN A 262 -0.91 34.29 -12.63
C ASN A 262 -1.39 33.14 -13.54
N ASP A 263 -0.50 32.21 -13.89
CA ASP A 263 -0.79 31.15 -14.86
C ASP A 263 -1.25 29.85 -14.22
N VAL A 264 -0.82 29.57 -12.99
CA VAL A 264 -1.13 28.30 -12.29
C VAL A 264 -2.27 28.52 -11.31
N MET A 265 -3.31 27.68 -11.38
CA MET A 265 -4.41 27.67 -10.41
C MET A 265 -4.32 26.44 -9.52
N VAL A 266 -4.34 26.63 -8.20
CA VAL A 266 -4.44 25.56 -7.20
C VAL A 266 -5.85 25.56 -6.62
N ILE A 267 -6.54 24.44 -6.74
CA ILE A 267 -7.87 24.22 -6.18
C ILE A 267 -7.73 23.17 -5.08
N ASN A 268 -8.14 23.50 -3.85
CA ASN A 268 -8.21 22.54 -2.75
C ASN A 268 -9.68 22.22 -2.43
N ALA A 269 -10.09 20.96 -2.53
CA ALA A 269 -11.43 20.50 -2.23
C ALA A 269 -11.39 19.52 -1.05
N ASP A 270 -11.64 20.07 0.14
CA ASP A 270 -11.60 19.34 1.41
C ASP A 270 -12.58 20.00 2.40
N PRO A 271 -13.44 19.24 3.09
CA PRO A 271 -14.30 19.77 4.15
C PRO A 271 -13.53 20.50 5.27
N ARG A 272 -12.24 20.21 5.45
CA ARG A 272 -11.37 20.87 6.44
C ARG A 272 -10.50 21.93 5.77
N ILE A 273 -10.37 23.07 6.44
CA ILE A 273 -9.28 24.00 6.16
C ILE A 273 -8.00 23.39 6.77
N SER A 274 -6.95 23.28 5.96
CA SER A 274 -5.65 22.71 6.38
C SER A 274 -4.51 23.60 5.86
N PRO A 275 -3.25 23.37 6.26
CA PRO A 275 -2.12 24.08 5.66
C PRO A 275 -2.09 23.99 4.14
N THR A 276 -2.61 22.90 3.55
CA THR A 276 -2.77 22.73 2.10
C THR A 276 -3.64 23.81 1.47
N SER A 277 -4.64 24.34 2.18
CA SER A 277 -5.53 25.40 1.69
C SER A 277 -4.84 26.75 1.54
N ARG A 278 -3.70 26.99 2.20
CA ARG A 278 -3.05 28.32 2.25
C ARG A 278 -2.54 28.81 0.89
N ILE A 279 -2.25 27.89 -0.03
CA ILE A 279 -1.76 28.21 -1.38
C ILE A 279 -2.85 28.09 -2.45
N ALA A 280 -4.06 27.70 -2.05
CA ALA A 280 -5.15 27.46 -2.97
C ALA A 280 -5.78 28.80 -3.38
N ASP A 281 -5.94 29.01 -4.69
CA ASP A 281 -6.75 30.09 -5.24
C ASP A 281 -8.23 29.88 -4.91
N ILE A 282 -8.65 28.61 -4.80
CA ILE A 282 -10.01 28.22 -4.45
C ILE A 282 -9.95 27.09 -3.41
N HIS A 283 -10.59 27.30 -2.25
CA HIS A 283 -10.89 26.23 -1.30
C HIS A 283 -12.39 25.89 -1.34
N LEU A 284 -12.70 24.63 -1.63
CA LEU A 284 -14.06 24.08 -1.66
C LEU A 284 -14.33 23.31 -0.37
N GLN A 285 -15.00 23.97 0.57
CA GLN A 285 -15.43 23.42 1.84
C GLN A 285 -16.87 22.89 1.73
N PHE A 286 -17.00 21.62 1.33
CA PHE A 286 -18.28 20.93 1.20
C PHE A 286 -18.58 20.03 2.42
N LYS A 287 -19.87 19.67 2.62
CA LYS A 287 -20.28 18.70 3.64
C LYS A 287 -19.63 17.33 3.40
N PRO A 288 -19.06 16.66 4.42
CA PRO A 288 -18.47 15.33 4.26
C PRO A 288 -19.43 14.35 3.58
N GLY A 289 -18.97 13.73 2.49
CA GLY A 289 -19.79 12.77 1.75
C GLY A 289 -20.30 13.24 0.39
N THR A 290 -20.30 14.54 0.10
CA THR A 290 -21.02 15.12 -1.05
C THR A 290 -20.16 15.35 -2.30
N ASP A 291 -18.87 15.06 -2.25
CA ASP A 291 -17.92 15.17 -3.37
C ASP A 291 -18.33 14.46 -4.66
N LEU A 292 -19.07 13.34 -4.60
CA LEU A 292 -19.64 12.71 -5.81
C LEU A 292 -20.62 13.65 -6.54
N ALA A 293 -21.39 14.46 -5.82
CA ALA A 293 -22.31 15.43 -6.44
C ALA A 293 -21.51 16.57 -7.10
N LEU A 294 -20.48 17.08 -6.41
CA LEU A 294 -19.55 18.09 -6.92
C LEU A 294 -18.85 17.63 -8.21
N LEU A 295 -18.25 16.43 -8.21
CA LEU A 295 -17.53 15.90 -9.37
C LEU A 295 -18.47 15.65 -10.57
N ASN A 296 -19.68 15.15 -10.31
CA ASN A 296 -20.69 15.02 -11.37
C ASN A 296 -21.14 16.39 -11.91
N ALA A 297 -21.21 17.43 -11.07
CA ALA A 297 -21.57 18.77 -11.54
C ALA A 297 -20.45 19.45 -12.34
N ILE A 298 -19.18 19.19 -12.00
CA ILE A 298 -18.05 19.58 -12.86
C ILE A 298 -18.18 18.91 -14.24
N ALA A 299 -18.43 17.60 -14.27
CA ALA A 299 -18.66 16.87 -15.51
C ALA A 299 -19.90 17.37 -16.27
N HIS A 300 -20.97 17.75 -15.56
CA HIS A 300 -22.16 18.35 -16.15
C HIS A 300 -21.80 19.62 -16.93
N VAL A 301 -21.11 20.57 -16.31
CA VAL A 301 -20.72 21.82 -16.98
C VAL A 301 -19.88 21.53 -18.21
N ILE A 302 -18.85 20.68 -18.10
CA ILE A 302 -17.99 20.29 -19.23
C ILE A 302 -18.80 19.72 -20.41
N VAL A 303 -19.81 18.90 -20.14
CA VAL A 303 -20.63 18.24 -21.16
C VAL A 303 -21.70 19.18 -21.75
N TYR A 304 -22.36 19.98 -20.93
CA TYR A 304 -23.47 20.83 -21.36
C TYR A 304 -23.00 22.14 -22.02
N GLU A 305 -21.81 22.65 -21.65
CA GLU A 305 -21.16 23.77 -22.33
C GLU A 305 -20.28 23.33 -23.52
N ASN A 306 -20.29 22.04 -23.88
CA ASN A 306 -19.51 21.47 -24.98
C ASN A 306 -17.98 21.67 -24.88
N LEU A 307 -17.44 21.71 -23.66
CA LEU A 307 -16.00 21.90 -23.38
C LEU A 307 -15.18 20.61 -23.39
N TYR A 308 -15.82 19.47 -23.64
CA TYR A 308 -15.14 18.17 -23.70
C TYR A 308 -14.34 18.00 -25.01
N ASN A 309 -13.25 17.23 -24.96
CA ASN A 309 -12.42 16.94 -26.12
C ASN A 309 -13.09 15.87 -27.01
N LYS A 310 -13.81 16.31 -28.04
CA LYS A 310 -14.57 15.46 -28.98
C LYS A 310 -13.71 14.37 -29.63
N GLU A 311 -12.52 14.73 -30.12
CA GLU A 311 -11.62 13.80 -30.79
C GLU A 311 -11.05 12.75 -29.82
N PHE A 312 -10.67 13.18 -28.61
CA PHE A 312 -10.21 12.27 -27.57
C PHE A 312 -11.30 11.27 -27.18
N ILE A 313 -12.54 11.73 -26.96
CA ILE A 313 -13.66 10.85 -26.62
C ILE A 313 -13.91 9.83 -27.73
N LYS A 314 -13.99 10.29 -28.99
CA LYS A 314 -14.22 9.42 -30.15
C LYS A 314 -13.17 8.30 -30.24
N LYS A 315 -11.90 8.68 -30.12
CA LYS A 315 -10.76 7.76 -30.32
C LYS A 315 -10.46 6.89 -29.10
N TYR A 316 -10.53 7.41 -27.88
CA TYR A 316 -9.92 6.79 -26.70
C TYR A 316 -10.87 6.45 -25.56
N VAL A 317 -12.16 6.81 -25.65
CA VAL A 317 -13.12 6.61 -24.56
C VAL A 317 -14.28 5.69 -24.96
N SER A 318 -14.72 4.88 -23.99
CA SER A 318 -15.97 4.12 -23.99
C SER A 318 -16.79 4.49 -22.74
N PHE A 319 -18.12 4.45 -22.84
CA PHE A 319 -19.00 4.75 -21.71
C PHE A 319 -19.64 3.46 -21.21
N HIS A 320 -19.63 3.26 -19.89
CA HIS A 320 -20.13 2.03 -19.26
C HIS A 320 -20.98 2.36 -18.04
N ALA A 321 -22.12 1.67 -17.89
CA ALA A 321 -22.93 1.70 -16.68
C ALA A 321 -22.96 0.31 -16.02
N ILE A 322 -23.29 0.26 -14.73
CA ILE A 322 -23.55 -1.03 -14.07
C ILE A 322 -25.03 -1.37 -14.22
N LYS A 323 -25.34 -2.48 -14.89
CA LYS A 323 -26.67 -3.08 -14.95
C LYS A 323 -26.60 -4.50 -14.40
N ARG A 324 -27.43 -4.84 -13.42
CA ARG A 324 -27.44 -6.15 -12.74
C ARG A 324 -26.03 -6.61 -12.28
N GLY A 325 -25.23 -5.69 -11.74
CA GLY A 325 -23.89 -5.97 -11.23
C GLY A 325 -22.78 -6.12 -12.28
N LYS A 326 -23.08 -5.93 -13.57
CA LYS A 326 -22.09 -6.05 -14.67
C LYS A 326 -21.92 -4.74 -15.44
N PRO A 327 -20.71 -4.47 -15.98
CA PRO A 327 -20.52 -3.38 -16.95
C PRO A 327 -21.32 -3.64 -18.21
N VAL A 328 -22.10 -2.65 -18.63
CA VAL A 328 -22.80 -2.62 -19.91
C VAL A 328 -22.42 -1.32 -20.62
N LYS A 329 -22.02 -1.43 -21.89
CA LYS A 329 -21.69 -0.27 -22.72
C LYS A 329 -22.95 0.58 -22.92
N ILE A 330 -22.80 1.89 -22.75
CA ILE A 330 -23.82 2.90 -23.04
C ILE A 330 -23.24 3.91 -24.03
N ASN A 331 -24.06 4.80 -24.57
CA ASN A 331 -23.60 5.87 -25.45
C ASN A 331 -23.43 7.22 -24.72
N PHE A 332 -22.84 8.20 -25.40
CA PHE A 332 -22.63 9.55 -24.86
C PHE A 332 -23.96 10.26 -24.51
N LYS A 333 -25.03 10.05 -25.29
CA LYS A 333 -26.35 10.64 -25.02
C LYS A 333 -26.92 10.14 -23.70
N GLU A 334 -26.78 8.85 -23.41
CA GLU A 334 -27.18 8.25 -22.12
C GLU A 334 -26.36 8.83 -20.94
N TYR A 335 -25.05 9.01 -21.12
CA TYR A 335 -24.20 9.66 -20.10
C TYR A 335 -24.60 11.14 -19.88
N LYS A 336 -24.84 11.90 -20.96
CA LYS A 336 -25.34 13.28 -20.88
C LYS A 336 -26.71 13.36 -20.19
N LYS A 337 -27.61 12.39 -20.45
CA LYS A 337 -28.90 12.27 -19.75
C LYS A 337 -28.72 12.00 -18.26
N PHE A 338 -27.79 11.12 -17.87
CA PHE A 338 -27.44 10.90 -16.46
C PHE A 338 -26.97 12.18 -15.78
N LEU A 339 -26.13 12.98 -16.45
CA LEU A 339 -25.61 14.24 -15.92
C LEU A 339 -26.68 15.32 -15.77
N LYS A 340 -27.83 15.24 -16.47
CA LYS A 340 -28.88 16.28 -16.49
C LYS A 340 -29.29 16.75 -15.08
N LYS A 341 -29.35 15.83 -14.11
CA LYS A 341 -29.71 16.13 -12.71
C LYS A 341 -28.62 16.90 -11.95
N TYR A 342 -27.36 16.69 -12.27
CA TYR A 342 -26.22 17.23 -11.53
C TYR A 342 -25.86 18.64 -12.00
N THR A 343 -26.83 19.55 -12.04
CA THR A 343 -26.54 20.96 -12.35
C THR A 343 -25.67 21.57 -11.24
N PRO A 344 -24.95 22.67 -11.52
CA PRO A 344 -24.23 23.42 -10.49
C PRO A 344 -25.11 23.81 -9.29
N GLU A 345 -26.37 24.20 -9.52
CA GLU A 345 -27.36 24.54 -8.48
C GLU A 345 -27.70 23.33 -7.60
N TYR A 346 -27.94 22.18 -8.24
CA TYR A 346 -28.19 20.94 -7.52
C TYR A 346 -27.00 20.58 -6.62
N ALA A 347 -25.78 20.62 -7.15
CA ALA A 347 -24.59 20.26 -6.39
C ALA A 347 -24.26 21.27 -5.29
N ALA A 348 -24.42 22.58 -5.51
CA ALA A 348 -24.24 23.61 -4.49
C ALA A 348 -25.17 23.37 -3.29
N ARG A 349 -26.46 23.11 -3.54
CA ARG A 349 -27.44 22.78 -2.48
C ARG A 349 -27.08 21.50 -1.71
N ILE A 350 -26.67 20.45 -2.42
CA ILE A 350 -26.31 19.18 -1.79
C ILE A 350 -25.02 19.30 -0.98
N CYS A 351 -24.00 19.96 -1.53
CA CYS A 351 -22.71 20.12 -0.89
C CYS A 351 -22.78 21.06 0.31
N GLY A 352 -23.57 22.13 0.24
CA GLY A 352 -23.57 23.19 1.24
C GLY A 352 -22.18 23.79 1.45
N GLY A 353 -21.94 24.31 2.66
CA GLY A 353 -20.68 24.98 2.99
C GLY A 353 -20.48 26.22 2.12
N ASN A 354 -19.32 26.37 1.50
CA ASN A 354 -19.00 27.52 0.63
C ASN A 354 -19.18 27.23 -0.87
N ILE A 355 -19.84 26.14 -1.24
CA ILE A 355 -19.99 25.73 -2.64
C ILE A 355 -21.11 26.51 -3.32
N THR A 356 -20.79 27.28 -4.36
CA THR A 356 -21.76 28.00 -5.19
C THR A 356 -21.89 27.40 -6.60
N PRO A 357 -22.97 27.66 -7.33
CA PRO A 357 -23.08 27.25 -8.73
C PRO A 357 -21.93 27.81 -9.60
N ASP A 358 -21.54 29.05 -9.37
CA ASP A 358 -20.54 29.75 -10.19
C ASP A 358 -19.12 29.26 -9.93
N ILE A 359 -18.78 28.89 -8.68
CA ILE A 359 -17.47 28.30 -8.41
C ILE A 359 -17.31 26.94 -9.11
N ILE A 360 -18.39 26.15 -9.20
CA ILE A 360 -18.41 24.89 -9.94
C ILE A 360 -18.17 25.15 -11.43
N ARG A 361 -18.87 26.13 -12.03
CA ARG A 361 -18.68 26.51 -13.43
C ARG A 361 -17.25 26.97 -13.71
N LYS A 362 -16.71 27.85 -12.85
CA LYS A 362 -15.34 28.38 -12.96
C LYS A 362 -14.31 27.25 -12.98
N ILE A 363 -14.42 26.31 -12.04
CA ILE A 363 -13.52 25.16 -11.95
C ILE A 363 -13.65 24.26 -13.18
N ALA A 364 -14.89 23.94 -13.59
CA ALA A 364 -15.13 23.07 -14.74
C ALA A 364 -14.56 23.66 -16.04
N ARG A 365 -14.77 24.96 -16.27
CA ARG A 365 -14.20 25.69 -17.42
C ARG A 365 -12.68 25.68 -17.38
N ARG A 366 -12.07 25.98 -16.22
CA ARG A 366 -10.61 25.98 -16.04
C ARG A 366 -10.00 24.60 -16.34
N ILE A 367 -10.56 23.54 -15.79
CA ILE A 367 -10.05 22.18 -16.00
C ILE A 367 -10.17 21.78 -17.47
N ALA A 368 -11.24 22.17 -18.15
CA ALA A 368 -11.45 21.82 -19.56
C ALA A 368 -10.47 22.47 -20.53
N THR A 369 -9.92 23.65 -20.18
CA THR A 369 -9.07 24.43 -21.08
C THR A 369 -7.59 24.41 -20.72
N THR A 370 -7.18 23.73 -19.64
CA THR A 370 -5.79 23.74 -19.15
C THR A 370 -5.28 22.37 -18.78
N LYS A 371 -3.95 22.21 -18.83
CA LYS A 371 -3.25 21.00 -18.38
C LYS A 371 -3.44 20.81 -16.88
N THR A 372 -4.20 19.78 -16.53
CA THR A 372 -4.67 19.58 -15.16
C THR A 372 -4.08 18.32 -14.54
N VAL A 373 -3.45 18.48 -13.36
CA VAL A 373 -3.12 17.37 -12.47
C VAL A 373 -4.12 17.33 -11.33
N THR A 374 -4.87 16.24 -11.19
CA THR A 374 -5.72 16.01 -10.02
C THR A 374 -5.04 15.04 -9.07
N MET A 375 -5.02 15.38 -7.77
CA MET A 375 -4.37 14.62 -6.72
C MET A 375 -5.34 14.36 -5.57
N TRP A 376 -5.38 13.13 -5.07
CA TRP A 376 -6.28 12.77 -3.96
C TRP A 376 -5.69 11.72 -3.05
N THR A 377 -6.23 11.62 -1.83
CA THR A 377 -5.87 10.54 -0.89
C THR A 377 -7.08 10.04 -0.09
N MET A 378 -6.97 9.93 1.23
CA MET A 378 -7.92 9.21 2.08
C MET A 378 -9.31 9.82 2.17
N GLY A 379 -9.49 11.13 1.94
CA GLY A 379 -10.83 11.74 1.87
C GLY A 379 -11.71 11.14 0.77
N ILE A 380 -11.07 10.65 -0.30
CA ILE A 380 -11.70 9.96 -1.42
C ILE A 380 -11.67 8.44 -1.22
N ASN A 381 -10.56 7.88 -0.73
CA ASN A 381 -10.39 6.42 -0.70
C ASN A 381 -11.10 5.73 0.49
N GLN A 382 -11.09 6.32 1.68
CA GLN A 382 -11.66 5.72 2.91
C GLN A 382 -13.18 5.94 2.99
N ARG A 383 -13.89 5.43 1.97
CA ARG A 383 -15.30 5.68 1.73
C ARG A 383 -15.99 4.41 1.27
N THR A 384 -17.24 4.21 1.67
CA THR A 384 -18.07 3.12 1.15
C THR A 384 -18.32 3.22 -0.37
N ARG A 385 -18.09 4.42 -0.93
CA ARG A 385 -18.15 4.72 -2.37
C ARG A 385 -16.80 5.17 -2.94
N GLY A 386 -15.68 4.78 -2.33
CA GLY A 386 -14.35 5.27 -2.74
C GLY A 386 -14.00 4.95 -4.19
N VAL A 387 -14.31 3.74 -4.68
CA VAL A 387 -14.14 3.37 -6.11
C VAL A 387 -14.92 4.31 -7.03
N TRP A 388 -16.13 4.69 -6.63
CA TRP A 388 -16.97 5.58 -7.45
C TRP A 388 -16.40 6.99 -7.49
N ALA A 389 -15.93 7.52 -6.35
CA ALA A 389 -15.29 8.81 -6.28
C ALA A 389 -14.04 8.87 -7.18
N ASN A 390 -13.21 7.82 -7.15
CA ASN A 390 -12.07 7.68 -8.06
C ASN A 390 -12.52 7.70 -9.53
N ASN A 391 -13.54 6.91 -9.91
CA ASN A 391 -14.05 6.92 -11.28
C ASN A 391 -14.50 8.32 -11.73
N LEU A 392 -15.14 9.10 -10.84
CA LEU A 392 -15.60 10.45 -11.20
C LEU A 392 -14.45 11.44 -11.37
N ILE A 393 -13.37 11.30 -10.60
CA ILE A 393 -12.14 12.06 -10.85
C ILE A 393 -11.61 11.71 -12.25
N HIS A 394 -11.46 10.42 -12.56
CA HIS A 394 -10.97 9.97 -13.86
C HIS A 394 -11.86 10.43 -15.03
N ASN A 395 -13.19 10.43 -14.85
CA ASN A 395 -14.13 10.90 -15.87
C ASN A 395 -13.81 12.32 -16.32
N ILE A 396 -13.47 13.23 -15.41
CA ILE A 396 -13.14 14.63 -15.74
C ILE A 396 -11.92 14.68 -16.66
N HIS A 397 -10.87 13.91 -16.36
CA HIS A 397 -9.68 13.80 -17.20
C HIS A 397 -9.99 13.20 -18.57
N PHE A 398 -10.83 12.15 -18.63
CA PHE A 398 -11.19 11.51 -19.90
C PHE A 398 -12.10 12.38 -20.77
N LEU A 399 -12.99 13.16 -20.17
CA LEU A 399 -13.84 14.11 -20.90
C LEU A 399 -13.00 15.22 -21.54
N THR A 400 -11.95 15.67 -20.85
CA THR A 400 -11.14 16.82 -21.28
C THR A 400 -9.88 16.42 -22.07
N GLY A 401 -9.50 15.14 -22.05
CA GLY A 401 -8.25 14.68 -22.64
C GLY A 401 -7.01 15.03 -21.80
N ASN A 402 -7.20 15.43 -20.53
CA ASN A 402 -6.15 15.73 -19.56
C ASN A 402 -5.49 14.45 -19.00
N ILE A 403 -4.95 13.60 -19.88
CA ILE A 403 -4.26 12.36 -19.49
C ILE A 403 -3.28 11.97 -20.60
N CYS A 404 -2.25 11.20 -20.26
CA CYS A 404 -1.23 10.72 -21.22
C CYS A 404 -0.42 11.83 -21.91
N ILE A 405 -0.46 13.06 -21.39
CA ILE A 405 0.32 14.21 -21.85
C ILE A 405 1.11 14.81 -20.69
N ASP A 406 2.09 15.65 -21.00
CA ASP A 406 2.88 16.34 -19.98
C ASP A 406 2.08 17.45 -19.30
N GLY A 407 2.12 17.49 -17.96
CA GLY A 407 1.38 18.48 -17.16
C GLY A 407 -0.05 18.05 -16.82
N ALA A 408 -0.46 16.83 -17.18
CA ALA A 408 -1.79 16.34 -16.89
C ALA A 408 -1.79 14.86 -16.47
N ASP A 409 -2.30 14.59 -15.27
CA ASP A 409 -2.47 13.24 -14.76
C ASP A 409 -3.61 13.17 -13.73
N SER A 410 -4.19 11.98 -13.63
CA SER A 410 -5.14 11.62 -12.57
C SER A 410 -4.37 10.80 -11.54
N LEU A 411 -3.76 11.48 -10.56
CA LEU A 411 -2.71 10.96 -9.70
C LEU A 411 -3.19 10.67 -8.27
N SER A 412 -3.57 9.42 -7.98
CA SER A 412 -3.86 8.97 -6.61
C SER A 412 -2.59 9.00 -5.76
N LEU A 413 -2.57 9.76 -4.68
CA LEU A 413 -1.45 9.79 -3.74
C LEU A 413 -1.48 8.58 -2.80
N THR A 414 -0.41 7.78 -2.84
CA THR A 414 -0.25 6.63 -1.96
C THR A 414 0.28 7.06 -0.60
N GLY A 415 -0.34 6.56 0.48
CA GLY A 415 0.03 6.95 1.84
C GLY A 415 1.32 6.30 2.35
N GLN A 416 1.48 4.99 2.14
CA GLN A 416 2.57 4.18 2.67
C GLN A 416 3.72 4.03 1.66
N PRO A 417 4.97 3.75 2.11
CA PRO A 417 6.15 3.87 1.25
C PRO A 417 6.21 2.77 0.18
N ASN A 418 5.56 1.63 0.43
CA ASN A 418 5.59 0.45 -0.43
C ASN A 418 4.23 -0.24 -0.58
N ALA A 419 3.12 0.50 -0.43
CA ALA A 419 1.80 -0.07 -0.72
C ALA A 419 1.64 -0.41 -2.21
N CYS A 420 2.31 0.33 -3.10
CA CYS A 420 2.40 0.03 -4.54
C CYS A 420 3.23 -1.24 -4.77
N GLY A 421 4.56 -1.15 -4.64
CA GLY A 421 5.48 -2.25 -4.97
C GLY A 421 5.25 -3.51 -4.15
N GLY A 422 5.17 -3.39 -2.82
CA GLY A 422 5.08 -4.53 -1.93
C GLY A 422 3.74 -5.25 -2.01
N VAL A 423 2.63 -4.52 -1.85
CA VAL A 423 1.32 -5.16 -1.63
C VAL A 423 0.47 -5.24 -2.90
N ARG A 424 0.37 -4.16 -3.70
CA ARG A 424 -0.46 -4.13 -4.91
C ARG A 424 0.21 -4.90 -6.04
N GLU A 425 1.50 -4.64 -6.30
CA GLU A 425 2.28 -5.33 -7.33
C GLU A 425 2.76 -6.70 -6.83
N GLY A 426 3.29 -6.76 -5.60
CA GLY A 426 3.82 -7.97 -4.96
C GLY A 426 2.76 -8.97 -4.47
N GLY A 427 1.46 -8.71 -4.66
CA GLY A 427 0.40 -9.69 -4.46
C GLY A 427 0.02 -9.98 -3.00
N GLY A 428 0.21 -8.99 -2.12
CA GLY A 428 -0.03 -9.08 -0.68
C GLY A 428 -1.50 -8.96 -0.23
N LEU A 429 -2.48 -9.22 -1.10
CA LEU A 429 -3.92 -9.21 -0.76
C LEU A 429 -4.61 -10.51 -1.16
N CYS A 430 -5.75 -10.77 -0.52
CA CYS A 430 -6.38 -12.10 -0.53
C CYS A 430 -6.90 -12.56 -1.90
N HIS A 431 -7.03 -11.64 -2.86
CA HIS A 431 -7.69 -11.81 -4.16
C HIS A 431 -6.76 -11.60 -5.36
N ILE A 432 -5.53 -11.13 -5.13
CA ILE A 432 -4.51 -10.90 -6.14
C ILE A 432 -3.31 -11.81 -5.90
N LEU A 433 -2.46 -11.89 -6.91
CA LEU A 433 -1.20 -12.63 -6.93
C LEU A 433 -0.13 -11.70 -7.53
N PRO A 434 1.17 -11.93 -7.24
CA PRO A 434 2.25 -11.09 -7.73
C PRO A 434 2.21 -10.83 -9.25
N GLY A 435 2.60 -9.63 -9.68
CA GLY A 435 2.62 -9.22 -11.09
C GLY A 435 1.23 -8.93 -11.67
N HIS A 436 0.37 -8.27 -10.89
CA HIS A 436 -1.03 -7.95 -11.22
C HIS A 436 -1.88 -9.16 -11.62
N ARG A 437 -1.57 -10.33 -11.04
CA ARG A 437 -2.32 -11.56 -11.24
C ARG A 437 -3.53 -11.61 -10.31
N LYS A 438 -4.45 -12.53 -10.59
CA LYS A 438 -5.74 -12.66 -9.90
C LYS A 438 -5.87 -14.07 -9.35
N VAL A 439 -6.17 -14.20 -8.06
CA VAL A 439 -6.37 -15.50 -7.41
C VAL A 439 -7.44 -16.31 -8.13
N ALA A 440 -8.54 -15.69 -8.58
CA ALA A 440 -9.64 -16.40 -9.22
C ALA A 440 -9.30 -16.96 -10.62
N ASN A 441 -8.26 -16.48 -11.29
CA ASN A 441 -7.89 -16.91 -12.64
C ASN A 441 -6.95 -18.15 -12.59
N SER A 442 -7.39 -19.27 -13.18
CA SER A 442 -6.62 -20.52 -13.19
C SER A 442 -5.30 -20.44 -13.97
N LYS A 443 -5.25 -19.67 -15.07
CA LYS A 443 -4.02 -19.45 -15.83
C LYS A 443 -2.99 -18.70 -14.99
N HIS A 444 -3.42 -17.64 -14.31
CA HIS A 444 -2.57 -16.87 -13.42
C HIS A 444 -1.98 -17.70 -12.28
N ARG A 445 -2.78 -18.61 -11.68
CA ARG A 445 -2.27 -19.55 -10.66
C ARG A 445 -1.23 -20.51 -11.25
N ALA A 446 -1.54 -21.13 -12.39
CA ALA A 446 -0.65 -22.09 -13.05
C ALA A 446 0.70 -21.47 -13.47
N GLU A 447 0.69 -20.21 -13.95
CA GLU A 447 1.92 -19.47 -14.26
C GLU A 447 2.83 -19.34 -13.03
N LEU A 448 2.28 -18.93 -11.88
CA LEU A 448 3.07 -18.78 -10.66
C LEU A 448 3.50 -20.12 -10.07
N GLU A 449 2.63 -21.13 -10.11
CA GLU A 449 2.99 -22.50 -9.67
C GLU A 449 4.18 -23.03 -10.48
N LYS A 450 4.23 -22.75 -11.80
CA LYS A 450 5.37 -23.07 -12.66
C LYS A 450 6.62 -22.28 -12.27
N ILE A 451 6.52 -20.96 -12.09
CA ILE A 451 7.67 -20.11 -11.69
C ILE A 451 8.25 -20.58 -10.35
N TRP A 452 7.37 -20.88 -9.38
CA TRP A 452 7.74 -21.35 -8.04
C TRP A 452 8.13 -22.82 -7.97
N ARG A 453 7.99 -23.55 -9.09
CA ARG A 453 8.28 -24.99 -9.20
C ARG A 453 7.52 -25.83 -8.17
N VAL A 454 6.27 -25.45 -7.90
CA VAL A 454 5.36 -26.17 -7.02
C VAL A 454 4.28 -26.90 -7.83
N PRO A 455 3.66 -27.96 -7.30
CA PRO A 455 2.63 -28.70 -8.04
C PRO A 455 1.45 -27.83 -8.44
N ARG A 456 0.83 -28.15 -9.58
CA ARG A 456 -0.39 -27.47 -10.03
C ARG A 456 -1.50 -27.64 -9.00
N GLY A 457 -2.24 -26.57 -8.69
CA GLY A 457 -3.29 -26.58 -7.67
C GLY A 457 -2.78 -26.38 -6.24
N THR A 458 -1.49 -26.07 -6.06
CA THR A 458 -0.94 -25.64 -4.77
C THR A 458 -1.67 -24.40 -4.25
N ILE A 459 -1.90 -23.41 -5.13
CA ILE A 459 -2.57 -22.14 -4.79
C ILE A 459 -4.09 -22.36 -4.79
N PRO A 460 -4.80 -22.11 -3.67
CA PRO A 460 -6.25 -22.29 -3.64
C PRO A 460 -7.00 -21.42 -4.65
N PRO A 461 -8.10 -21.89 -5.26
CA PRO A 461 -8.72 -21.23 -6.41
C PRO A 461 -9.63 -20.03 -6.09
N LYS A 462 -9.95 -19.76 -4.82
CA LYS A 462 -10.82 -18.64 -4.42
C LYS A 462 -10.10 -17.67 -3.49
N PRO A 463 -10.44 -16.36 -3.55
CA PRO A 463 -9.90 -15.38 -2.62
C PRO A 463 -10.12 -15.76 -1.16
N GLY A 464 -9.16 -15.44 -0.29
CA GLY A 464 -9.31 -15.55 1.16
C GLY A 464 -10.07 -14.36 1.76
N TYR A 465 -10.01 -14.22 3.07
CA TYR A 465 -10.70 -13.14 3.79
C TYR A 465 -10.01 -11.79 3.59
N HIS A 466 -10.76 -10.76 3.18
CA HIS A 466 -10.27 -9.37 3.21
C HIS A 466 -10.15 -8.89 4.66
N THR A 467 -9.38 -7.83 4.92
CA THR A 467 -8.97 -7.39 6.26
C THR A 467 -10.09 -7.41 7.28
N VAL A 468 -11.20 -6.69 7.05
CA VAL A 468 -12.32 -6.68 8.01
C VAL A 468 -12.89 -8.08 8.26
N LYS A 469 -13.06 -8.92 7.22
CA LYS A 469 -13.54 -10.30 7.38
C LYS A 469 -12.51 -11.19 8.08
N MET A 470 -11.22 -10.98 7.84
CA MET A 470 -10.12 -11.71 8.49
C MET A 470 -10.13 -11.45 10.01
N PHE A 471 -10.19 -10.19 10.44
CA PHE A 471 -10.25 -9.87 11.87
C PHE A 471 -11.58 -10.27 12.50
N SER A 472 -12.68 -10.23 11.74
CA SER A 472 -13.99 -10.75 12.17
C SER A 472 -14.00 -12.28 12.31
N ALA A 473 -13.14 -12.98 11.56
CA ALA A 473 -12.91 -14.41 11.74
C ALA A 473 -12.07 -14.72 12.99
N ILE A 474 -11.50 -13.72 13.66
CA ILE A 474 -10.80 -13.88 14.95
C ILE A 474 -11.74 -13.51 16.11
N SER A 475 -12.39 -12.35 16.06
CA SER A 475 -13.37 -11.95 17.08
C SER A 475 -14.55 -12.93 17.14
N PHE A 476 -15.01 -13.35 15.96
CA PHE A 476 -15.99 -14.43 15.76
C PHE A 476 -17.26 -14.26 16.60
N THR A 477 -17.71 -13.02 16.75
CA THR A 477 -18.95 -12.67 17.47
C THR A 477 -20.19 -13.10 16.70
N GLU A 478 -21.37 -13.11 17.32
CA GLU A 478 -22.63 -13.38 16.61
C GLU A 478 -22.89 -12.38 15.47
N GLU A 479 -22.53 -11.11 15.66
CA GLU A 479 -22.58 -10.09 14.61
C GLU A 479 -21.67 -10.47 13.43
N ASP A 480 -20.43 -10.90 13.71
CA ASP A 480 -19.46 -11.31 12.68
C ASP A 480 -19.94 -12.53 11.91
N LYS A 481 -20.49 -13.53 12.61
CA LYS A 481 -21.08 -14.74 12.01
C LYS A 481 -22.20 -14.39 11.06
N LYS A 482 -23.15 -13.55 11.50
CA LYS A 482 -24.27 -13.08 10.66
C LYS A 482 -23.78 -12.25 9.48
N ARG A 483 -22.86 -11.30 9.71
CA ARG A 483 -22.36 -10.37 8.69
C ARG A 483 -21.59 -11.06 7.58
N PHE A 484 -20.75 -12.03 7.92
CA PHE A 484 -19.85 -12.68 6.96
C PHE A 484 -20.20 -14.13 6.62
N GLY A 485 -21.29 -14.64 7.20
CA GLY A 485 -21.84 -15.97 6.96
C GLY A 485 -20.97 -17.10 7.51
N PHE A 486 -20.29 -16.89 8.65
CA PHE A 486 -19.54 -17.97 9.30
C PHE A 486 -20.54 -18.94 9.94
N LYS A 487 -20.55 -20.19 9.46
CA LYS A 487 -21.48 -21.23 9.94
C LYS A 487 -20.78 -22.32 10.75
N ASP A 488 -19.48 -22.44 10.57
CA ASP A 488 -18.67 -23.51 11.15
C ASP A 488 -17.58 -22.91 12.04
N PRO A 489 -17.45 -23.31 13.33
CA PRO A 489 -16.38 -22.87 14.23
C PRO A 489 -14.96 -23.11 13.69
N ARG A 490 -14.80 -24.04 12.73
CA ARG A 490 -13.53 -24.29 12.03
C ARG A 490 -13.15 -23.20 11.02
N GLU A 491 -14.04 -22.24 10.75
CA GLU A 491 -13.75 -21.02 9.96
C GLU A 491 -13.05 -19.93 10.77
N LYS A 492 -13.00 -20.09 12.11
CA LYS A 492 -12.30 -19.17 12.99
C LYS A 492 -10.80 -19.20 12.69
N ILE A 493 -10.17 -18.03 12.57
CA ILE A 493 -8.72 -17.90 12.50
C ILE A 493 -8.13 -18.13 13.89
N ARG A 494 -7.16 -19.03 13.95
CA ARG A 494 -6.49 -19.51 15.18
C ARG A 494 -4.99 -19.27 15.18
N PHE A 495 -4.41 -18.92 14.03
CA PHE A 495 -3.04 -18.45 13.94
C PHE A 495 -2.99 -17.26 13.00
N ILE A 496 -2.34 -16.18 13.43
CA ILE A 496 -2.08 -15.02 12.59
C ILE A 496 -0.66 -14.51 12.81
N TRP A 497 0.03 -14.24 11.70
CA TRP A 497 1.29 -13.50 11.71
C TRP A 497 1.03 -12.08 11.23
N ILE A 498 1.26 -11.12 12.11
CA ILE A 498 1.16 -9.69 11.86
C ILE A 498 2.58 -9.13 11.64
N ASN A 499 2.82 -8.49 10.50
CA ASN A 499 4.15 -8.00 10.14
C ASN A 499 4.13 -6.50 9.81
N GLU A 500 4.91 -5.72 10.57
CA GLU A 500 5.16 -4.29 10.35
C GLU A 500 3.89 -3.42 10.28
N THR A 501 2.93 -3.73 11.16
CA THR A 501 1.66 -3.00 11.28
C THR A 501 1.04 -3.22 12.65
N SER A 502 0.32 -2.21 13.16
CA SER A 502 -0.41 -2.28 14.44
C SER A 502 -1.93 -2.24 14.22
N PRO A 503 -2.58 -3.34 13.79
CA PRO A 503 -4.02 -3.39 13.51
C PRO A 503 -4.89 -3.11 14.73
N LEU A 504 -4.43 -3.44 15.95
CA LEU A 504 -5.21 -3.20 17.18
C LEU A 504 -5.18 -1.73 17.62
N GLN A 505 -4.55 -0.86 16.83
CA GLN A 505 -4.64 0.59 16.94
C GLN A 505 -5.21 1.25 15.67
N SER A 506 -5.03 0.63 14.50
CA SER A 506 -5.31 1.25 13.20
C SER A 506 -6.57 0.72 12.48
N LEU A 507 -7.17 -0.37 12.95
CA LEU A 507 -8.44 -0.85 12.39
C LEU A 507 -9.64 -0.02 12.86
N PRO A 508 -10.72 0.08 12.07
CA PRO A 508 -11.98 0.66 12.53
C PRO A 508 -12.70 -0.29 13.49
N ASN A 509 -13.54 0.27 14.38
CA ASN A 509 -14.34 -0.48 15.34
C ASN A 509 -13.50 -1.43 16.21
N LEU A 510 -12.47 -0.88 16.87
CA LEU A 510 -11.41 -1.64 17.54
C LEU A 510 -11.88 -2.57 18.65
N LYS A 511 -12.85 -2.14 19.46
CA LYS A 511 -13.25 -2.81 20.70
C LYS A 511 -13.44 -4.32 20.51
N ARG A 512 -14.27 -4.73 19.55
CA ARG A 512 -14.55 -6.14 19.28
C ARG A 512 -13.34 -6.95 18.82
N PHE A 513 -12.39 -6.30 18.12
CA PHE A 513 -11.18 -6.97 17.66
C PHE A 513 -10.18 -7.13 18.81
N VAL A 514 -10.03 -6.12 19.67
CA VAL A 514 -9.23 -6.20 20.90
C VAL A 514 -9.74 -7.34 21.79
N GLU A 515 -11.05 -7.41 22.04
CA GLU A 515 -11.69 -8.49 22.81
C GLU A 515 -11.51 -9.87 22.16
N GLY A 516 -11.51 -9.93 20.82
CA GLY A 516 -11.24 -11.16 20.07
C GLY A 516 -9.80 -11.66 20.23
N PHE A 517 -8.83 -10.74 20.14
CA PHE A 517 -7.40 -11.04 20.25
C PHE A 517 -6.92 -11.30 21.68
N ALA A 518 -7.68 -10.85 22.68
CA ALA A 518 -7.42 -11.12 24.09
C ALA A 518 -7.71 -12.59 24.49
N LYS A 519 -8.37 -13.37 23.62
CA LYS A 519 -8.66 -14.79 23.86
C LYS A 519 -7.43 -15.66 23.55
N ASP A 520 -7.21 -16.69 24.36
CA ASP A 520 -6.11 -17.66 24.17
C ASP A 520 -6.35 -18.67 23.03
N ASP A 521 -7.47 -18.56 22.31
CA ASP A 521 -7.81 -19.48 21.22
C ASP A 521 -7.31 -19.03 19.83
N VAL A 522 -6.54 -17.94 19.80
CA VAL A 522 -5.76 -17.45 18.65
C VAL A 522 -4.30 -17.22 19.05
N PHE A 523 -3.38 -17.85 18.32
CA PHE A 523 -1.95 -17.62 18.43
C PHE A 523 -1.54 -16.46 17.53
N VAL A 524 -0.91 -15.43 18.12
CA VAL A 524 -0.58 -14.18 17.44
C VAL A 524 0.92 -13.98 17.45
N VAL A 525 1.52 -13.98 16.27
CA VAL A 525 2.92 -13.61 16.04
C VAL A 525 2.97 -12.16 15.58
N VAL A 526 3.83 -11.34 16.18
CA VAL A 526 4.07 -9.95 15.76
C VAL A 526 5.54 -9.75 15.45
N SER A 527 5.84 -9.37 14.22
CA SER A 527 7.17 -8.92 13.79
C SER A 527 7.17 -7.39 13.71
N ASP A 528 7.94 -6.74 14.57
CA ASP A 528 8.01 -5.29 14.65
C ASP A 528 9.37 -4.83 15.21
N ILE A 529 9.66 -3.53 15.04
CA ILE A 529 10.88 -2.89 15.54
C ILE A 529 10.68 -2.31 16.95
N PHE A 530 9.43 -2.05 17.35
CA PHE A 530 9.04 -1.46 18.63
C PHE A 530 7.86 -2.22 19.26
N PRO A 531 7.71 -2.14 20.60
CA PRO A 531 6.44 -2.44 21.25
C PRO A 531 5.28 -1.62 20.66
N THR A 532 4.13 -2.26 20.43
CA THR A 532 2.91 -1.60 19.92
C THR A 532 1.66 -2.09 20.66
N ARG A 533 0.51 -1.42 20.46
CA ARG A 533 -0.80 -1.93 20.94
C ARG A 533 -1.13 -3.33 20.42
N THR A 534 -0.50 -3.77 19.34
CA THR A 534 -0.68 -5.13 18.84
C THR A 534 0.24 -6.13 19.54
N THR A 535 1.47 -5.72 19.94
CA THR A 535 2.36 -6.60 20.72
C THR A 535 1.80 -6.90 22.10
N GLU A 536 1.05 -5.98 22.70
CA GLU A 536 0.32 -6.18 23.96
C GLU A 536 -0.60 -7.40 23.92
N LEU A 537 -1.11 -7.79 22.75
CA LEU A 537 -1.95 -8.98 22.55
C LEU A 537 -1.28 -10.04 21.67
N ALA A 538 0.05 -10.07 21.59
CA ALA A 538 0.82 -11.13 20.94
C ALA A 538 1.04 -12.33 21.88
N ASN A 539 1.29 -13.53 21.31
CA ASN A 539 1.93 -14.63 22.04
C ASN A 539 3.44 -14.65 21.81
N LEU A 540 3.85 -14.27 20.60
CA LEU A 540 5.25 -14.25 20.19
C LEU A 540 5.57 -12.91 19.51
N ILE A 541 6.57 -12.21 20.01
CA ILE A 541 7.11 -10.98 19.43
C ILE A 541 8.49 -11.31 18.86
N LEU A 542 8.71 -10.93 17.61
CA LEU A 542 9.95 -11.17 16.88
C LEU A 542 10.64 -9.84 16.55
N PRO A 543 11.88 -9.60 17.02
CA PRO A 543 12.60 -8.36 16.74
C PRO A 543 13.06 -8.32 15.29
N THR A 544 12.76 -7.24 14.57
CA THR A 544 13.12 -7.09 13.15
C THR A 544 14.23 -6.07 12.91
N ALA A 545 15.05 -6.35 11.90
CA ALA A 545 16.01 -5.39 11.37
C ALA A 545 15.23 -4.21 10.74
N PHE A 546 15.64 -2.98 11.07
CA PHE A 546 14.98 -1.77 10.64
C PHE A 546 15.70 -1.14 9.45
N HIS A 547 15.01 -1.03 8.31
CA HIS A 547 15.42 -0.18 7.19
C HIS A 547 16.89 -0.37 6.75
N PHE A 548 17.81 0.60 6.95
CA PHE A 548 19.24 0.48 6.60
C PHE A 548 20.00 -0.63 7.37
N GLU A 549 19.34 -1.33 8.30
CA GLU A 549 19.84 -2.56 8.92
C GLU A 549 19.61 -3.81 8.04
N LYS A 550 18.85 -3.70 6.95
CA LYS A 550 18.57 -4.76 5.96
C LYS A 550 18.47 -4.19 4.54
N THR A 551 18.50 -5.06 3.54
CA THR A 551 18.36 -4.65 2.13
C THR A 551 16.95 -4.90 1.61
N GLY A 552 16.42 -4.00 0.78
CA GLY A 552 15.28 -4.30 -0.08
C GLY A 552 14.69 -3.10 -0.81
N VAL A 553 13.60 -3.34 -1.55
CA VAL A 553 13.02 -2.37 -2.48
C VAL A 553 11.67 -1.85 -2.02
N TYR A 554 11.50 -0.52 -2.12
CA TYR A 554 10.22 0.18 -2.01
C TYR A 554 9.72 0.68 -3.37
N GLY A 555 8.43 0.49 -3.64
CA GLY A 555 7.69 1.04 -4.78
C GLY A 555 6.76 2.15 -4.33
N CYS A 556 7.03 3.39 -4.73
CA CYS A 556 6.28 4.57 -4.31
C CYS A 556 5.11 4.93 -5.25
N THR A 557 4.38 6.01 -4.96
CA THR A 557 3.15 6.43 -5.69
C THR A 557 3.33 6.47 -7.21
N GLU A 558 4.46 6.95 -7.72
CA GLU A 558 4.68 7.14 -9.16
C GLU A 558 5.27 5.90 -9.84
N ARG A 559 4.96 4.69 -9.32
CA ARG A 559 5.42 3.38 -9.84
C ARG A 559 6.94 3.16 -9.77
N ARG A 560 7.65 3.96 -8.97
CA ARG A 560 9.11 3.91 -8.93
C ARG A 560 9.58 2.91 -7.89
N SER A 561 10.30 1.89 -8.34
CA SER A 561 11.02 0.92 -7.52
C SER A 561 12.39 1.46 -7.13
N GLN A 562 12.69 1.47 -5.84
CA GLN A 562 13.85 2.14 -5.25
C GLN A 562 14.51 1.23 -4.20
N LEU A 563 15.80 0.97 -4.36
CA LEU A 563 16.57 0.13 -3.45
C LEU A 563 17.05 0.93 -2.23
N THR A 564 17.01 0.29 -1.06
CA THR A 564 17.83 0.64 0.10
C THR A 564 18.72 -0.55 0.43
N PRO A 565 20.06 -0.43 0.31
CA PRO A 565 20.99 -1.45 0.76
C PRO A 565 21.17 -1.40 2.28
N VAL A 566 21.53 -2.54 2.88
CA VAL A 566 22.07 -2.58 4.24
C VAL A 566 23.32 -1.71 4.32
N ALA A 567 23.39 -0.89 5.38
CA ALA A 567 24.50 0.02 5.65
C ALA A 567 25.03 -0.11 7.09
N ILE A 568 24.18 -0.58 8.02
CA ILE A 568 24.52 -0.74 9.43
C ILE A 568 24.07 -2.09 9.99
N LYS A 569 24.65 -2.51 11.12
CA LYS A 569 24.23 -3.71 11.86
C LYS A 569 22.88 -3.47 12.54
N ALA A 570 22.03 -4.50 12.56
CA ALA A 570 20.83 -4.52 13.41
C ALA A 570 21.21 -4.66 14.90
N PRO A 571 20.37 -4.20 15.84
CA PRO A 571 20.66 -4.36 17.26
C PRO A 571 20.49 -5.82 17.70
N GLU A 572 21.44 -6.32 18.47
CA GLU A 572 21.43 -7.64 19.13
C GLU A 572 20.93 -8.78 18.22
N GLN A 573 19.78 -9.38 18.51
CA GLN A 573 19.22 -10.53 17.79
C GLN A 573 18.16 -10.14 16.74
N ALA A 574 18.00 -8.86 16.43
CA ALA A 574 17.07 -8.41 15.40
C ALA A 574 17.52 -8.92 14.01
N MET A 575 16.60 -9.56 13.28
CA MET A 575 16.91 -10.23 12.01
C MET A 575 15.99 -9.77 10.87
N PRO A 576 16.37 -9.96 9.59
CA PRO A 576 15.49 -9.72 8.45
C PRO A 576 14.33 -10.72 8.39
N GLU A 577 13.14 -10.25 8.05
CA GLU A 577 11.90 -11.03 7.99
C GLU A 577 11.93 -12.07 6.88
N THR A 578 12.66 -11.80 5.78
CA THR A 578 12.93 -12.78 4.71
C THR A 578 13.72 -13.99 5.21
N TRP A 579 14.64 -13.81 6.15
CA TRP A 579 15.34 -14.92 6.80
C TRP A 579 14.40 -15.69 7.72
N MET A 580 13.62 -15.00 8.55
CA MET A 580 12.65 -15.63 9.46
C MET A 580 11.69 -16.56 8.71
N ILE A 581 11.11 -16.08 7.61
CA ILE A 581 10.08 -16.83 6.87
C ILE A 581 10.69 -18.04 6.13
N ILE A 582 11.96 -17.98 5.72
CA ILE A 582 12.69 -19.12 5.13
C ILE A 582 13.02 -20.18 6.20
N LYS A 583 13.43 -19.77 7.40
CA LYS A 583 13.67 -20.68 8.53
C LYS A 583 12.39 -21.40 8.93
N VAL A 584 11.30 -20.67 9.12
CA VAL A 584 9.96 -21.23 9.40
C VAL A 584 9.54 -22.21 8.32
N ALA A 585 9.67 -21.86 7.03
CA ALA A 585 9.33 -22.76 5.93
C ALA A 585 10.13 -24.07 5.96
N THR A 586 11.43 -23.99 6.25
CA THR A 586 12.33 -25.15 6.27
C THR A 586 11.96 -26.12 7.40
N ILE A 587 11.68 -25.59 8.59
CA ILE A 587 11.27 -26.40 9.76
C ILE A 587 9.85 -26.94 9.56
N LEU A 588 8.93 -26.11 9.10
CA LEU A 588 7.54 -26.50 8.84
C LEU A 588 7.46 -27.64 7.83
N ALA A 589 8.24 -27.60 6.75
CA ALA A 589 8.27 -28.68 5.76
C ALA A 589 8.64 -30.02 6.39
N LYS A 590 9.72 -30.06 7.19
CA LYS A 590 10.16 -31.29 7.88
C LYS A 590 9.10 -31.84 8.84
N LYS A 591 8.40 -30.95 9.57
CA LYS A 591 7.30 -31.36 10.45
C LYS A 591 6.11 -31.90 9.66
N LEU A 592 5.72 -31.23 8.58
CA LEU A 592 4.64 -31.68 7.71
C LEU A 592 4.94 -33.06 7.07
N GLU A 593 6.20 -33.38 6.74
CA GLU A 593 6.56 -34.72 6.22
C GLU A 593 6.20 -35.85 7.19
N LYS A 594 6.24 -35.58 8.49
CA LYS A 594 5.95 -36.54 9.56
C LYS A 594 4.47 -36.57 9.97
N GLU A 595 3.62 -35.72 9.40
CA GLU A 595 2.20 -35.68 9.74
C GLU A 595 1.45 -36.93 9.23
N SER A 596 0.60 -37.49 10.09
CA SER A 596 -0.23 -38.66 9.75
C SER A 596 -1.32 -38.30 8.74
N ASP A 597 -1.93 -37.11 8.85
CA ASP A 597 -2.93 -36.61 7.89
C ASP A 597 -2.30 -36.40 6.51
N PRO A 598 -2.70 -37.18 5.48
CA PRO A 598 -2.17 -37.05 4.13
C PRO A 598 -2.36 -35.66 3.52
N LYS A 599 -3.39 -34.91 3.93
CA LYS A 599 -3.64 -33.54 3.43
C LYS A 599 -2.58 -32.57 3.94
N LEU A 600 -2.11 -32.72 5.17
CA LEU A 600 -1.02 -31.93 5.75
C LEU A 600 0.31 -32.39 5.16
N ARG A 601 0.56 -33.71 5.10
CA ARG A 601 1.80 -34.27 4.55
C ARG A 601 2.06 -33.83 3.12
N LYS A 602 1.03 -33.77 2.27
CA LYS A 602 1.11 -33.24 0.89
C LYS A 602 1.57 -31.77 0.81
N ARG A 603 1.52 -31.00 1.89
CA ARG A 603 1.97 -29.59 1.93
C ARG A 603 3.46 -29.43 2.19
N ALA A 604 4.15 -30.45 2.71
CA ALA A 604 5.59 -30.38 2.92
C ALA A 604 6.37 -30.00 1.66
N TYR A 605 6.10 -30.71 0.56
CA TYR A 605 6.79 -30.50 -0.72
C TYR A 605 6.64 -29.07 -1.27
N PRO A 606 5.42 -28.51 -1.49
CA PRO A 606 5.30 -27.14 -1.98
C PRO A 606 5.88 -26.10 -1.02
N VAL A 607 5.79 -26.31 0.30
CA VAL A 607 6.37 -25.41 1.31
C VAL A 607 7.90 -25.35 1.17
N TYR A 608 8.58 -26.51 1.13
CA TYR A 608 10.03 -26.53 0.98
C TYR A 608 10.47 -26.04 -0.40
N LYS A 609 9.82 -26.48 -1.48
CA LYS A 609 10.19 -26.09 -2.85
C LYS A 609 10.11 -24.58 -3.08
N ALA A 610 9.14 -23.91 -2.47
CA ALA A 610 8.98 -22.46 -2.57
C ALA A 610 10.19 -21.68 -2.03
N VAL A 611 10.89 -22.22 -1.03
CA VAL A 611 12.03 -21.55 -0.38
C VAL A 611 13.39 -22.17 -0.71
N LYS A 612 13.43 -23.40 -1.26
CA LYS A 612 14.67 -24.14 -1.57
C LYS A 612 15.76 -23.31 -2.26
N PRO A 613 15.46 -22.46 -3.27
CA PRO A 613 16.49 -21.64 -3.94
C PRO A 613 17.20 -20.66 -2.99
N PHE A 614 16.58 -20.32 -1.86
CA PHE A 614 17.04 -19.27 -0.96
C PHE A 614 17.67 -19.80 0.33
N VAL A 615 17.48 -21.09 0.68
CA VAL A 615 17.94 -21.65 1.97
C VAL A 615 19.45 -21.50 2.18
N LYS A 616 20.26 -21.88 1.19
CA LYS A 616 21.73 -21.77 1.27
C LYS A 616 22.16 -20.30 1.39
N ILE A 617 21.50 -19.42 0.65
CA ILE A 617 21.79 -17.97 0.65
C ILE A 617 21.43 -17.36 2.00
N ALA A 618 20.24 -17.67 2.53
CA ALA A 618 19.79 -17.19 3.83
C ALA A 618 20.70 -17.61 5.00
N ASN A 619 21.36 -18.76 4.90
CA ASN A 619 22.34 -19.20 5.90
C ASN A 619 23.70 -18.50 5.73
N LYS A 620 24.08 -18.11 4.51
CA LYS A 620 25.37 -17.48 4.23
C LYS A 620 25.32 -15.96 4.43
N ASP A 621 24.32 -15.30 3.85
CA ASP A 621 24.08 -13.88 3.98
C ASP A 621 22.57 -13.57 3.91
N PRO A 622 21.91 -13.39 5.07
CA PRO A 622 20.50 -13.01 5.13
C PRO A 622 20.24 -11.52 4.86
N TRP A 623 21.28 -10.70 4.65
CA TRP A 623 21.17 -9.23 4.69
C TRP A 623 21.11 -8.60 3.31
N TYR A 624 21.96 -9.03 2.39
CA TYR A 624 22.06 -8.44 1.04
C TYR A 624 21.80 -9.48 -0.05
N GLU A 625 22.59 -10.56 -0.09
CA GLU A 625 22.50 -11.60 -1.13
C GLU A 625 21.13 -12.29 -1.14
N LEU A 626 20.56 -12.54 0.03
CA LEU A 626 19.21 -13.10 0.13
C LEU A 626 18.17 -12.17 -0.53
N SER A 627 18.21 -10.88 -0.20
CA SER A 627 17.27 -9.90 -0.78
C SER A 627 17.46 -9.79 -2.29
N LYS A 628 18.71 -9.72 -2.77
CA LYS A 628 19.05 -9.70 -4.20
C LYS A 628 18.49 -10.91 -4.93
N ALA A 629 18.65 -12.12 -4.36
CA ALA A 629 18.13 -13.35 -4.96
C ALA A 629 16.60 -13.36 -5.05
N ILE A 630 15.91 -12.89 -4.00
CA ILE A 630 14.44 -12.79 -3.98
C ILE A 630 13.98 -11.76 -5.01
N TRP A 631 14.62 -10.60 -5.06
CA TRP A 631 14.32 -9.55 -6.03
C TRP A 631 14.49 -10.04 -7.47
N ASN A 632 15.53 -10.81 -7.77
CA ASN A 632 15.74 -11.38 -9.10
C ASN A 632 14.62 -12.36 -9.50
N GLU A 633 14.12 -13.19 -8.58
CA GLU A 633 12.94 -14.01 -8.87
C GLU A 633 11.70 -13.15 -9.12
N TYR A 634 11.47 -12.13 -8.29
CA TYR A 634 10.33 -11.24 -8.42
C TYR A 634 10.37 -10.43 -9.73
N SER A 635 11.40 -9.61 -9.92
CA SER A 635 11.52 -8.71 -11.07
C SER A 635 11.67 -9.47 -12.39
N GLN A 636 12.62 -10.41 -12.49
CA GLN A 636 13.01 -11.00 -13.79
C GLN A 636 12.20 -12.24 -14.18
N LYS A 637 11.41 -12.84 -13.27
CA LYS A 637 10.59 -14.03 -13.59
C LYS A 637 9.11 -13.78 -13.34
N VAL A 638 8.75 -13.18 -12.21
CA VAL A 638 7.35 -12.98 -11.83
C VAL A 638 6.71 -11.82 -12.59
N THR A 639 7.42 -10.69 -12.72
CA THR A 639 6.87 -9.51 -13.43
C THR A 639 7.15 -9.51 -14.94
N LYS A 640 8.09 -10.32 -15.42
CA LYS A 640 8.46 -10.40 -16.84
C LYS A 640 7.25 -10.61 -17.76
N GLY A 641 7.12 -9.75 -18.77
CA GLY A 641 6.04 -9.74 -19.76
C GLY A 641 4.68 -9.28 -19.23
N ARG A 642 4.64 -8.69 -18.03
CA ARG A 642 3.41 -8.16 -17.42
C ARG A 642 3.35 -6.63 -17.59
N ASP A 643 2.21 -6.06 -17.24
CA ASP A 643 2.00 -4.61 -17.26
C ASP A 643 2.86 -3.85 -16.23
N CYS A 644 3.37 -4.55 -15.22
CA CYS A 644 4.31 -4.04 -14.22
C CYS A 644 5.73 -4.63 -14.39
N ASP A 645 6.16 -4.89 -15.63
CA ASP A 645 7.46 -5.53 -15.90
C ASP A 645 8.61 -4.70 -15.31
N LEU A 646 9.39 -5.32 -14.43
CA LEU A 646 10.57 -4.77 -13.77
C LEU A 646 11.84 -5.54 -14.13
N SER A 647 11.83 -6.37 -15.19
CA SER A 647 12.95 -7.25 -15.55
C SER A 647 14.27 -6.51 -15.73
N GLY A 648 14.25 -5.25 -16.17
CA GLY A 648 15.42 -4.39 -16.32
C GLY A 648 15.90 -3.72 -15.03
N ALA A 649 15.09 -3.69 -13.98
CA ALA A 649 15.43 -3.05 -12.71
C ALA A 649 16.26 -3.98 -11.82
N THR A 650 17.45 -4.36 -12.28
CA THR A 650 18.40 -5.16 -11.49
C THR A 650 18.96 -4.35 -10.31
N TYR A 651 19.60 -5.00 -9.34
CA TYR A 651 20.22 -4.28 -8.22
C TYR A 651 21.29 -3.31 -8.70
N GLU A 652 22.08 -3.70 -9.70
CA GLU A 652 23.10 -2.86 -10.33
C GLU A 652 22.47 -1.57 -10.88
N VAL A 653 21.36 -1.68 -11.61
CA VAL A 653 20.61 -0.51 -12.12
C VAL A 653 20.03 0.33 -10.98
N LEU A 654 19.47 -0.30 -9.95
CA LEU A 654 18.88 0.42 -8.81
C LEU A 654 19.93 1.13 -7.95
N LEU A 655 21.15 0.60 -7.87
CA LEU A 655 22.30 1.23 -7.21
C LEU A 655 22.88 2.37 -8.04
N GLU A 656 22.88 2.26 -9.37
CA GLU A 656 23.34 3.32 -10.28
C GLU A 656 22.38 4.53 -10.26
N ARG A 657 21.06 4.27 -10.32
CA ARG A 657 20.05 5.32 -10.50
C ARG A 657 19.79 6.14 -9.23
N PRO A 658 19.88 7.49 -9.27
CA PRO A 658 19.56 8.35 -8.12
C PRO A 658 18.09 8.26 -7.72
N ASP A 659 17.19 8.03 -8.67
CA ASP A 659 15.75 7.96 -8.41
C ASP A 659 15.23 6.57 -8.09
N GLY A 660 15.82 5.52 -8.66
CA GLY A 660 15.16 4.25 -8.93
C GLY A 660 14.47 4.21 -10.31
N VAL A 661 13.65 3.18 -10.56
CA VAL A 661 13.12 2.84 -11.90
C VAL A 661 11.59 2.82 -11.89
N GLN A 662 10.93 3.54 -12.82
CA GLN A 662 9.48 3.47 -13.02
C GLN A 662 9.12 2.34 -13.98
N TRP A 663 8.31 1.38 -13.55
CA TRP A 663 7.83 0.34 -14.48
C TRP A 663 6.72 0.85 -15.40
N PRO A 664 6.54 0.32 -16.63
CA PRO A 664 7.26 -0.80 -17.21
C PRO A 664 8.73 -0.49 -17.53
N ALA A 665 9.61 -1.43 -17.23
CA ALA A 665 11.04 -1.41 -17.51
C ALA A 665 11.52 -2.83 -17.88
N PRO A 666 11.15 -3.34 -19.08
CA PRO A 666 11.37 -4.73 -19.46
C PRO A 666 12.85 -5.06 -19.78
N THR A 667 13.69 -4.05 -20.03
CA THR A 667 15.12 -4.22 -20.33
C THR A 667 15.98 -3.31 -19.47
N VAL A 668 17.24 -3.70 -19.25
CA VAL A 668 18.24 -2.90 -18.52
C VAL A 668 18.42 -1.53 -19.16
N GLU A 669 18.41 -1.45 -20.49
CA GLU A 669 18.55 -0.18 -21.22
C GLU A 669 17.42 0.81 -20.89
N ILE A 670 16.17 0.33 -20.89
CA ILE A 670 15.00 1.15 -20.51
C ILE A 670 15.08 1.55 -19.03
N ALA A 671 15.48 0.61 -18.17
CA ALA A 671 15.61 0.86 -16.73
C ALA A 671 16.70 1.90 -16.41
N LYS A 672 17.86 1.87 -17.09
CA LYS A 672 18.93 2.87 -16.95
C LYS A 672 18.51 4.28 -17.36
N LYS A 673 17.54 4.39 -18.28
CA LYS A 673 16.89 5.65 -18.66
C LYS A 673 15.81 6.11 -17.66
N GLY A 674 15.61 5.39 -16.55
CA GLY A 674 14.62 5.69 -15.52
C GLY A 674 13.29 4.95 -15.67
N GLY A 675 13.15 4.13 -16.72
CA GLY A 675 11.93 3.36 -17.00
C GLY A 675 10.88 4.16 -17.77
N THR A 676 9.59 3.92 -17.47
CA THR A 676 8.45 4.51 -18.20
C THR A 676 7.73 5.55 -17.36
N LEU A 677 7.92 6.83 -17.67
CA LEU A 677 7.13 7.91 -17.06
C LEU A 677 5.68 7.90 -17.55
N ARG A 678 5.45 7.71 -18.85
CA ARG A 678 4.13 7.87 -19.50
C ARG A 678 3.56 6.54 -19.95
N ARG A 679 2.62 5.99 -19.18
CA ARG A 679 1.92 4.77 -19.59
C ARG A 679 0.91 5.01 -20.71
N PHE A 680 0.62 3.94 -21.46
CA PHE A 680 -0.31 3.86 -22.57
C PHE A 680 0.06 4.65 -23.84
N VAL A 681 1.15 5.44 -23.83
CA VAL A 681 1.53 6.30 -24.95
C VAL A 681 2.50 5.57 -25.88
N VAL A 682 2.12 5.43 -27.16
CA VAL A 682 2.99 4.83 -28.19
C VAL A 682 4.25 5.68 -28.35
N GLY A 683 5.42 5.04 -28.35
CA GLY A 683 6.74 5.69 -28.38
C GLY A 683 7.29 6.10 -27.02
N LYS A 684 6.48 6.09 -25.94
CA LYS A 684 6.93 6.39 -24.56
C LYS A 684 6.76 5.21 -23.60
N ASP A 685 5.72 4.40 -23.81
CA ASP A 685 5.48 3.16 -23.07
C ASP A 685 5.90 1.97 -23.95
N PRO A 686 6.84 1.13 -23.49
CA PRO A 686 7.30 -0.02 -24.28
C PRO A 686 6.17 -1.01 -24.60
N ILE A 687 5.19 -1.17 -23.70
CA ILE A 687 4.06 -2.09 -23.90
C ILE A 687 3.12 -1.56 -24.98
N ALA A 688 2.77 -0.27 -24.92
CA ALA A 688 1.92 0.35 -25.94
C ALA A 688 2.62 0.35 -27.31
N THR A 689 3.93 0.63 -27.32
CA THR A 689 4.76 0.64 -28.52
C THR A 689 4.82 -0.74 -29.16
N GLU A 690 5.03 -1.79 -28.37
CA GLU A 690 5.04 -3.17 -28.87
C GLU A 690 3.66 -3.59 -29.43
N LEU A 691 2.56 -3.23 -28.75
CA LEU A 691 1.21 -3.51 -29.23
C LEU A 691 0.91 -2.83 -30.56
N ALA A 692 1.31 -1.57 -30.72
CA ALA A 692 1.18 -0.84 -31.98
C ALA A 692 1.95 -1.53 -33.11
N ARG A 693 3.19 -1.93 -32.85
CA ARG A 693 4.05 -2.66 -33.80
C ARG A 693 3.47 -4.03 -34.18
N LYS A 694 2.93 -4.76 -33.20
CA LYS A 694 2.39 -6.11 -33.41
C LYS A 694 1.06 -6.12 -34.16
N TYR A 695 0.26 -5.06 -34.00
CA TYR A 695 -1.07 -4.95 -34.60
C TYR A 695 -1.24 -3.60 -35.33
N PRO A 696 -0.44 -3.32 -36.38
CA PRO A 696 -0.37 -1.99 -37.00
C PRO A 696 -1.71 -1.55 -37.60
N ASN A 697 -2.43 -2.47 -38.25
CA ASN A 697 -3.75 -2.17 -38.84
C ASN A 697 -4.81 -1.86 -37.78
N LYS A 698 -4.74 -2.50 -36.61
CA LYS A 698 -5.70 -2.31 -35.51
C LYS A 698 -5.50 -0.96 -34.80
N PHE A 699 -4.26 -0.51 -34.70
CA PHE A 699 -3.87 0.68 -33.95
C PHE A 699 -3.37 1.81 -34.84
N LYS A 700 -3.67 1.75 -36.15
CA LYS A 700 -3.39 2.82 -37.11
C LYS A 700 -3.89 4.17 -36.54
N ASP A 701 -3.02 5.16 -36.56
CA ASP A 701 -3.25 6.53 -36.07
C ASP A 701 -3.58 6.67 -34.56
N ARG A 702 -3.44 5.59 -33.76
CA ARG A 702 -3.62 5.67 -32.29
C ARG A 702 -2.31 6.01 -31.60
N LYS A 703 -2.27 7.17 -30.95
CA LYS A 703 -1.16 7.60 -30.08
C LYS A 703 -1.24 7.00 -28.67
N ILE A 704 -2.44 6.55 -28.27
CA ILE A 704 -2.70 5.97 -26.96
C ILE A 704 -3.33 4.58 -27.12
N ILE A 705 -2.80 3.60 -26.38
CA ILE A 705 -3.30 2.23 -26.31
C ILE A 705 -3.46 1.82 -24.85
N VAL A 706 -4.72 1.78 -24.39
CA VAL A 706 -5.07 1.39 -23.03
C VAL A 706 -5.07 -0.14 -22.91
N TYR A 707 -3.93 -0.72 -22.54
CA TYR A 707 -3.83 -2.16 -22.32
C TYR A 707 -4.37 -2.60 -20.95
N GLY A 708 -4.41 -3.91 -20.70
CA GLY A 708 -4.90 -4.50 -19.45
C GLY A 708 -6.22 -5.24 -19.63
N PHE A 709 -7.18 -5.00 -18.74
CA PHE A 709 -8.48 -5.69 -18.73
C PHE A 709 -9.47 -5.18 -19.78
N HIS A 710 -9.30 -3.94 -20.26
CA HIS A 710 -10.19 -3.34 -21.27
C HIS A 710 -9.87 -3.90 -22.65
N LYS A 711 -10.77 -4.74 -23.19
CA LYS A 711 -10.56 -5.41 -24.49
C LYS A 711 -10.76 -4.49 -25.71
N ASP A 712 -11.39 -3.35 -25.49
CA ASP A 712 -11.60 -2.30 -26.50
C ASP A 712 -10.46 -1.27 -26.55
N TYR A 713 -9.43 -1.41 -25.70
CA TYR A 713 -8.26 -0.53 -25.64
C TYR A 713 -8.62 0.95 -25.47
N LYS A 714 -9.62 1.22 -24.63
CA LYS A 714 -10.14 2.56 -24.33
C LYS A 714 -10.28 2.77 -22.83
N PHE A 715 -10.22 4.04 -22.43
CA PHE A 715 -10.60 4.47 -21.08
C PHE A 715 -12.11 4.36 -20.90
N TRP A 716 -12.56 4.00 -19.71
CA TRP A 716 -13.98 3.82 -19.43
C TRP A 716 -14.50 4.95 -18.53
N ILE A 717 -15.52 5.67 -19.02
CA ILE A 717 -16.29 6.65 -18.25
C ILE A 717 -17.49 5.97 -17.57
N TRP A 718 -17.73 6.33 -16.31
CA TRP A 718 -18.78 5.74 -15.47
C TRP A 718 -19.77 6.76 -14.92
N PRO A 719 -21.09 6.61 -15.15
CA PRO A 719 -22.13 7.41 -14.49
C PRO A 719 -22.34 6.90 -13.06
N ARG A 720 -21.52 7.38 -12.10
CA ARG A 720 -21.64 7.00 -10.69
C ARG A 720 -22.56 7.97 -9.95
N PRO A 721 -23.73 7.52 -9.47
CA PRO A 721 -24.67 8.42 -8.81
C PRO A 721 -24.16 8.84 -7.43
N TYR A 722 -24.47 10.08 -7.04
CA TYR A 722 -24.29 10.51 -5.65
C TYR A 722 -25.13 9.63 -4.71
N LYS A 723 -24.49 9.13 -3.66
CA LYS A 723 -25.11 8.55 -2.47
C LYS A 723 -24.33 9.05 -1.27
N GLY A 724 -25.02 9.47 -0.22
CA GLY A 724 -24.41 9.96 1.02
C GLY A 724 -23.54 8.91 1.74
N PRO A 725 -22.91 9.30 2.85
CA PRO A 725 -22.15 8.37 3.68
C PRO A 725 -23.06 7.27 4.26
N ALA A 726 -22.45 6.18 4.73
CA ALA A 726 -23.21 5.05 5.28
C ALA A 726 -23.90 5.38 6.61
N VAL A 727 -23.34 6.33 7.36
CA VAL A 727 -23.92 6.91 8.56
C VAL A 727 -23.93 8.42 8.34
N THR A 728 -25.10 9.03 8.46
CA THR A 728 -25.30 10.47 8.36
C THR A 728 -25.66 11.01 9.73
N PRO A 729 -25.25 12.25 10.07
CA PRO A 729 -25.70 12.90 11.29
C PRO A 729 -27.22 12.94 11.39
N ASP A 730 -27.72 12.80 12.61
CA ASP A 730 -29.13 12.91 12.99
C ASP A 730 -29.26 13.70 14.30
N ALA A 731 -30.43 13.68 14.93
CA ALA A 731 -30.65 14.42 16.17
C ALA A 731 -29.84 13.87 17.37
N GLU A 732 -29.52 12.58 17.38
CA GLU A 732 -28.74 11.94 18.46
C GLU A 732 -27.23 12.14 18.25
N TYR A 733 -26.77 12.06 17.00
CA TYR A 733 -25.38 12.26 16.59
C TYR A 733 -25.28 13.41 15.56
N PRO A 734 -25.34 14.68 15.98
CA PRO A 734 -25.52 15.82 15.06
C PRO A 734 -24.26 16.24 14.29
N PHE A 735 -23.10 15.61 14.54
CA PHE A 735 -21.83 15.99 13.93
C PHE A 735 -21.27 14.93 12.99
N TYR A 736 -20.63 15.38 11.91
CA TYR A 736 -19.72 14.54 11.15
C TYR A 736 -18.41 14.37 11.91
N LEU A 737 -17.99 13.12 12.10
CA LEU A 737 -16.66 12.79 12.59
C LEU A 737 -15.77 12.35 11.41
N SER A 738 -14.56 12.90 11.34
CA SER A 738 -13.51 12.46 10.42
C SER A 738 -12.18 12.36 11.16
N THR A 739 -11.29 11.50 10.67
CA THR A 739 -9.95 11.30 11.21
C THR A 739 -8.90 11.71 10.17
N GLY A 740 -7.85 12.41 10.58
CA GLY A 740 -6.84 12.97 9.69
C GLY A 740 -5.41 12.55 10.03
N ARG A 741 -4.46 13.15 9.32
CA ARG A 741 -3.01 13.03 9.57
C ARG A 741 -2.44 14.38 10.01
N HIS A 742 -1.34 14.30 10.76
CA HIS A 742 -0.51 15.40 11.26
C HIS A 742 0.96 15.15 10.93
#